data_AF-A0A081B8H0-F1
#
_entry.id   AF-A0A081B8H0-F1
#
_cell.length_a   1.000
_cell.length_b   1.000
_cell.length_c   1.000
_cell.angle_alpha   90.00
_cell.angle_beta   90.00
_cell.angle_gamma   90.00
#
_symmetry.space_group_name_H-M   'P 1'
#
loop_
_entity.id
_entity.type
_entity.pdbx_description
1 polymer ?
#
loop_
_entity_poly.entity_id
_entity_poly.type
_entity_poly.pdbx_seq_one_letter_code
_entity_poly.pdbx_strand_id
1 'polypeptide(L)'
;MKLDIATTALLSQMAAAGAPPMHELSPEEARFVGGQMAKAYPAGPDMFGAEEVEIPAQDGAKVRARVLKPSESPRGVLVYYHGGGWVLGDIDQYDTLGRQLAERTGCTVLLVDYRKAPEHRFPTAHHDAWDALLWAEKNMSALAGRKVPLIVAGDSAGGTLAASVCQKAKAEGGPAIALQILVYPVTDGAMETPGYASPDNQLLLNTPLMAWFWDHYAPNKEDRLSPEASPLRAKDLSGLPPAIVVTAEFDILREESEAYAARLKEAGVPVTQKQFDRQMHNFFAMPGLLPAQAKAVEYVGEQVDRHLAKFSEADAVVVGAGFAGMYQLHRLRQMGLKTRVIEVGDGVGGTWYWNRYPGARCDIESMAYSFGFSPELEQDWVWSEKYATQPEILRYAEHVADRFDLRRDITFETRVTRAIYDEEEKRWIVYTDKGEAISAQYVIMATGCLSVPKQPDIPGADDFKGPTYITGRWPHEGVDFTGQRVAVIGTGSSAIQSIPLIAEQAEELTVYQRTPAYSLPAGNRPLTNSEISEMKKHYREYREAQKHHPAGIPNPPRALLSAHDVSEAERRAKYEEAWETGILTALSSAYRDTMTDQQANDWVSDFIREKIHERVKDPKVAEALTPRSFPFGTKRPCLDTDYFETFNRDNVSLVDVRETPIERITANGVKTKDGERQVDSIVFATGFDAMTGAILNVDIRGIGGQALRDKWADGPHTYLGLGIAGFPNLFTITGPSSPSVLSNMLVSIEQHVDWVSDCIKWMRERELAAIEPTEEAEDEWAEHNEATAELTLFPQANSWYIGANVPGKPRTFMAYVGGVDTYRAICDQVAATGYAGFRTYEARQRKQALSA
;
A
#
# COMPACT_ATOMS: atom_id res chain seq x y z
N MET A 1 -19.72 0.33 32.13
CA MET A 1 -20.72 0.09 31.06
C MET A 1 -20.41 -1.25 30.40
N LYS A 2 -21.42 -2.12 30.22
CA LYS A 2 -21.28 -3.43 29.57
C LYS A 2 -21.19 -3.31 28.04
N LEU A 3 -22.04 -2.47 27.42
CA LEU A 3 -21.99 -2.11 26.00
C LEU A 3 -20.99 -0.98 25.71
N ASP A 4 -20.54 -0.84 24.45
CA ASP A 4 -19.75 0.32 24.05
C ASP A 4 -20.56 1.64 24.10
N ILE A 5 -19.86 2.77 24.04
CA ILE A 5 -20.47 4.10 24.23
C ILE A 5 -21.49 4.41 23.14
N ALA A 6 -21.20 4.08 21.87
CA ALA A 6 -22.10 4.39 20.77
C ALA A 6 -23.38 3.56 20.85
N THR A 7 -23.26 2.26 21.13
CA THR A 7 -24.43 1.38 21.34
C THR A 7 -25.26 1.83 22.55
N THR A 8 -24.61 2.20 23.65
CA THR A 8 -25.30 2.71 24.85
C THR A 8 -26.06 4.01 24.54
N ALA A 9 -25.45 4.93 23.80
CA ALA A 9 -26.07 6.19 23.41
C ALA A 9 -27.29 5.97 22.50
N LEU A 10 -27.17 5.10 21.50
CA LEU A 10 -28.26 4.75 20.59
C LEU A 10 -29.46 4.18 21.37
N LEU A 11 -29.24 3.18 22.22
CA LEU A 11 -30.32 2.59 23.03
C LEU A 11 -30.96 3.61 23.98
N SER A 12 -30.16 4.50 24.57
CA SER A 12 -30.68 5.56 25.45
C SER A 12 -31.56 6.56 24.69
N GLN A 13 -31.18 6.93 23.47
CA GLN A 13 -31.96 7.82 22.61
C GLN A 13 -33.29 7.16 22.18
N MET A 14 -33.25 5.88 21.82
CA MET A 14 -34.45 5.11 21.48
C MET A 14 -35.39 5.00 22.68
N ALA A 15 -34.86 4.72 23.88
CA ALA A 15 -35.66 4.68 25.11
C ALA A 15 -36.28 6.04 25.44
N ALA A 16 -35.55 7.14 25.23
CA ALA A 16 -36.02 8.50 25.47
C ALA A 16 -37.12 8.94 24.47
N ALA A 17 -37.14 8.38 23.25
CA ALA A 17 -38.17 8.66 22.25
C ALA A 17 -39.55 8.10 22.64
N GLY A 18 -39.62 7.17 23.60
CA GLY A 18 -40.87 6.68 24.18
C GLY A 18 -41.77 5.91 23.22
N ALA A 19 -41.21 5.37 22.12
CA ALA A 19 -41.96 4.53 21.20
C ALA A 19 -42.38 3.21 21.86
N PRO A 20 -43.56 2.66 21.54
CA PRO A 20 -43.98 1.35 22.05
C PRO A 20 -43.00 0.26 21.59
N PRO A 21 -42.81 -0.82 22.39
CA PRO A 21 -42.04 -1.98 21.98
C PRO A 21 -42.54 -2.54 20.64
N MET A 22 -41.63 -2.96 19.76
CA MET A 22 -42.00 -3.46 18.42
C MET A 22 -42.98 -4.64 18.44
N HIS A 23 -42.93 -5.49 19.48
CA HIS A 23 -43.84 -6.64 19.62
C HIS A 23 -45.27 -6.25 20.03
N GLU A 24 -45.51 -4.99 20.39
CA GLU A 24 -46.85 -4.44 20.66
C GLU A 24 -47.47 -3.79 19.42
N LEU A 25 -46.69 -3.59 18.35
CA LEU A 25 -47.14 -3.02 17.08
C LEU A 25 -47.73 -4.10 16.17
N SER A 26 -48.59 -3.67 15.24
CA SER A 26 -48.93 -4.51 14.08
C SER A 26 -47.71 -4.66 13.16
N PRO A 27 -47.62 -5.74 12.35
CA PRO A 27 -46.55 -5.89 11.37
C PRO A 27 -46.40 -4.70 10.41
N GLU A 28 -47.50 -4.08 10.01
CA GLU A 28 -47.48 -2.88 9.15
C GLU A 28 -46.84 -1.68 9.83
N GLU A 29 -47.22 -1.39 11.08
CA GLU A 29 -46.63 -0.31 11.88
C GLU A 29 -45.14 -0.56 12.16
N ALA A 30 -44.78 -1.80 12.50
CA ALA A 30 -43.39 -2.17 12.75
C ALA A 30 -42.52 -2.02 11.48
N ARG A 31 -43.04 -2.41 10.31
CA ARG A 31 -42.36 -2.19 9.01
C ARG A 31 -42.20 -0.70 8.71
N PHE A 32 -43.21 0.12 9.00
CA PHE A 32 -43.13 1.56 8.82
C PHE A 32 -42.05 2.19 9.71
N VAL A 33 -41.96 1.80 10.99
CA VAL A 33 -40.93 2.27 11.92
C VAL A 33 -39.52 1.89 11.43
N GLY A 34 -39.32 0.62 11.02
CA GLY A 34 -38.04 0.17 10.45
C GLY A 34 -37.62 0.96 9.21
N GLY A 35 -38.57 1.22 8.31
CA GLY A 35 -38.33 2.02 7.11
C GLY A 35 -37.94 3.48 7.39
N GLN A 36 -38.42 4.09 8.48
CA GLN A 36 -37.96 5.44 8.88
C GLN A 36 -36.55 5.41 9.44
N MET A 37 -36.19 4.37 10.20
CA MET A 37 -34.85 4.23 10.76
C MET A 37 -33.79 4.10 9.66
N ALA A 38 -34.07 3.35 8.59
CA ALA A 38 -33.16 3.19 7.47
C ALA A 38 -32.85 4.49 6.71
N LYS A 39 -33.71 5.51 6.78
CA LYS A 39 -33.45 6.84 6.19
C LYS A 39 -32.31 7.59 6.89
N ALA A 40 -31.93 7.19 8.09
CA ALA A 40 -30.79 7.75 8.81
C ALA A 40 -29.45 7.14 8.37
N TYR A 41 -29.47 6.06 7.58
CA TYR A 41 -28.25 5.44 7.09
C TYR A 41 -27.59 6.32 6.01
N PRO A 42 -26.24 6.38 5.99
CA PRO A 42 -25.54 7.08 4.93
C PRO A 42 -25.80 6.40 3.58
N ALA A 43 -25.59 7.15 2.49
CA ALA A 43 -25.54 6.55 1.17
C ALA A 43 -24.44 5.48 1.12
N GLY A 44 -24.74 4.35 0.48
CA GLY A 44 -23.73 3.33 0.20
C GLY A 44 -22.75 3.78 -0.89
N PRO A 45 -21.62 3.07 -1.05
CA PRO A 45 -20.65 3.36 -2.10
C PRO A 45 -21.24 3.21 -3.51
N ASP A 46 -20.63 3.92 -4.46
CA ASP A 46 -20.99 3.85 -5.88
C ASP A 46 -20.68 2.46 -6.45
N MET A 47 -21.61 1.94 -7.25
CA MET A 47 -21.50 0.63 -7.88
C MET A 47 -21.28 0.78 -9.39
N PHE A 48 -20.54 -0.16 -9.99
CA PHE A 48 -20.45 -0.28 -11.45
C PHE A 48 -21.83 -0.48 -12.09
N GLY A 49 -22.72 -1.21 -11.41
CA GLY A 49 -24.12 -1.32 -11.78
C GLY A 49 -25.01 -1.62 -10.58
N ALA A 50 -26.21 -1.05 -10.56
CA ALA A 50 -27.24 -1.35 -9.58
C ALA A 50 -28.59 -1.46 -10.30
N GLU A 51 -29.19 -2.65 -10.31
CA GLU A 51 -30.45 -2.91 -11.02
C GLU A 51 -31.41 -3.75 -10.18
N GLU A 52 -32.71 -3.47 -10.31
CA GLU A 52 -33.75 -4.30 -9.71
C GLU A 52 -34.17 -5.39 -10.69
N VAL A 53 -34.36 -6.60 -10.16
CA VAL A 53 -34.75 -7.78 -10.92
C VAL A 53 -35.93 -8.47 -10.24
N GLU A 54 -36.74 -9.17 -11.02
CA GLU A 54 -37.81 -10.02 -10.53
C GLU A 54 -37.39 -11.49 -10.68
N ILE A 55 -37.31 -12.21 -9.57
CA ILE A 55 -36.99 -13.62 -9.51
C ILE A 55 -38.30 -14.42 -9.60
N PRO A 56 -38.50 -15.26 -10.62
CA PRO A 56 -39.68 -16.09 -10.73
C PRO A 56 -39.62 -17.20 -9.67
N ALA A 57 -40.58 -17.20 -8.74
CA ALA A 57 -40.73 -18.25 -7.75
C ALA A 57 -41.46 -19.47 -8.33
N GLN A 58 -41.20 -20.65 -7.77
CA GLN A 58 -41.80 -21.91 -8.23
C GLN A 58 -43.33 -21.96 -8.07
N ASP A 59 -43.89 -21.19 -7.14
CA ASP A 59 -45.33 -21.05 -6.94
C ASP A 59 -45.99 -20.03 -7.87
N GLY A 60 -45.24 -19.45 -8.81
CA GLY A 60 -45.72 -18.47 -9.78
C GLY A 60 -45.66 -17.02 -9.29
N ALA A 61 -45.22 -16.77 -8.07
CA ALA A 61 -44.97 -15.41 -7.58
C ALA A 61 -43.69 -14.82 -8.21
N LYS A 62 -43.49 -13.53 -7.97
CA LYS A 62 -42.25 -12.82 -8.31
C LYS A 62 -41.65 -12.24 -7.05
N VAL A 63 -40.40 -12.59 -6.77
CA VAL A 63 -39.63 -12.09 -5.64
C VAL A 63 -38.77 -10.94 -6.14
N ARG A 64 -38.92 -9.75 -5.55
CA ARG A 64 -38.10 -8.59 -5.89
C ARG A 64 -36.67 -8.83 -5.38
N ALA A 65 -35.67 -8.43 -6.15
CA ALA A 65 -34.29 -8.45 -5.72
C ALA A 65 -33.51 -7.28 -6.35
N ARG A 66 -32.35 -6.97 -5.78
CA ARG A 66 -31.44 -5.96 -6.33
C ARG A 66 -30.05 -6.55 -6.54
N VAL A 67 -29.54 -6.37 -7.75
CA VAL A 67 -28.18 -6.74 -8.14
C VAL A 67 -27.28 -5.52 -7.94
N LEU A 68 -26.27 -5.66 -7.10
CA LEU A 68 -25.26 -4.65 -6.83
C LEU A 68 -23.90 -5.15 -7.33
N LYS A 69 -23.43 -4.58 -8.44
CA LYS A 69 -22.21 -4.99 -9.14
C LYS A 69 -21.07 -4.00 -8.84
N PRO A 70 -19.98 -4.42 -8.16
CA PRO A 70 -18.91 -3.50 -7.73
C PRO A 70 -17.90 -3.17 -8.84
N SER A 71 -17.75 -4.02 -9.85
CA SER A 71 -16.79 -3.84 -10.94
C SER A 71 -17.24 -4.56 -12.21
N GLU A 72 -16.58 -4.31 -13.33
CA GLU A 72 -16.85 -5.01 -14.60
C GLU A 72 -16.69 -6.53 -14.49
N SER A 73 -15.69 -6.99 -13.71
CA SER A 73 -15.33 -8.40 -13.52
C SER A 73 -15.32 -8.82 -12.04
N PRO A 74 -16.50 -9.00 -11.41
CA PRO A 74 -16.62 -9.48 -10.03
C PRO A 74 -15.93 -10.84 -9.82
N ARG A 75 -15.47 -11.09 -8.59
CA ARG A 75 -14.77 -12.34 -8.24
C ARG A 75 -15.65 -13.44 -7.66
N GLY A 76 -16.91 -13.12 -7.35
CA GLY A 76 -17.92 -14.03 -6.80
C GLY A 76 -19.32 -13.41 -6.91
N VAL A 77 -20.33 -14.23 -6.65
CA VAL A 77 -21.74 -13.79 -6.48
C VAL A 77 -22.18 -14.15 -5.08
N LEU A 78 -22.68 -13.17 -4.33
CA LEU A 78 -23.12 -13.31 -2.95
C LEU A 78 -24.63 -13.06 -2.89
N VAL A 79 -25.42 -14.12 -2.64
CA VAL A 79 -26.86 -14.04 -2.43
C VAL A 79 -27.11 -13.70 -0.96
N TYR A 80 -27.67 -12.52 -0.70
CA TYR A 80 -27.86 -12.00 0.65
C TYR A 80 -29.34 -11.99 1.03
N TYR A 81 -29.66 -12.66 2.12
CA TYR A 81 -30.99 -12.65 2.73
C TYR A 81 -30.98 -11.74 3.96
N HIS A 82 -31.89 -10.76 3.98
CA HIS A 82 -31.93 -9.77 5.06
C HIS A 82 -32.54 -10.33 6.36
N GLY A 83 -32.14 -9.77 7.51
CA GLY A 83 -32.76 -10.01 8.81
C GLY A 83 -34.17 -9.45 8.95
N GLY A 84 -34.64 -9.25 10.20
CA GLY A 84 -35.99 -8.73 10.48
C GLY A 84 -37.02 -9.79 10.89
N GLY A 85 -36.56 -10.96 11.35
CA GLY A 85 -37.44 -11.97 11.95
C GLY A 85 -38.52 -12.51 11.01
N TRP A 86 -38.23 -12.57 9.70
CA TRP A 86 -39.16 -12.97 8.62
C TRP A 86 -40.41 -12.08 8.45
N VAL A 87 -40.55 -11.03 9.25
CA VAL A 87 -41.73 -10.15 9.29
C VAL A 87 -41.37 -8.73 8.81
N LEU A 88 -40.14 -8.29 9.08
CA LEU A 88 -39.62 -6.95 8.80
C LEU A 88 -38.49 -7.00 7.76
N GLY A 89 -38.04 -5.83 7.35
CA GLY A 89 -36.92 -5.65 6.42
C GLY A 89 -37.33 -5.73 4.96
N ASP A 90 -36.56 -5.05 4.13
CA ASP A 90 -36.64 -5.08 2.68
C ASP A 90 -35.26 -4.70 2.11
N ILE A 91 -35.13 -4.81 0.79
CA ILE A 91 -33.87 -4.53 0.10
C ILE A 91 -33.52 -3.03 0.06
N ASP A 92 -34.47 -2.13 0.30
CA ASP A 92 -34.22 -0.69 0.36
C ASP A 92 -33.52 -0.33 1.68
N GLN A 93 -33.92 -0.95 2.79
CA GLN A 93 -33.27 -0.81 4.10
C GLN A 93 -31.85 -1.40 4.12
N TYR A 94 -31.59 -2.41 3.29
CA TYR A 94 -30.31 -3.11 3.21
C TYR A 94 -29.39 -2.62 2.09
N ASP A 95 -29.81 -1.63 1.29
CA ASP A 95 -29.06 -1.16 0.12
C ASP A 95 -27.64 -0.70 0.49
N THR A 96 -27.50 0.13 1.53
CA THR A 96 -26.20 0.61 2.00
C THR A 96 -25.30 -0.54 2.45
N LEU A 97 -25.81 -1.50 3.22
CA LEU A 97 -25.03 -2.67 3.65
C LEU A 97 -24.64 -3.55 2.46
N GLY A 98 -25.57 -3.79 1.53
CA GLY A 98 -25.31 -4.56 0.32
C GLY A 98 -24.22 -3.94 -0.54
N ARG A 99 -24.22 -2.62 -0.68
CA ARG A 99 -23.17 -1.88 -1.39
C ARG A 99 -21.82 -1.95 -0.68
N GLN A 100 -21.80 -1.79 0.64
CA GLN A 100 -20.58 -1.96 1.44
C GLN A 100 -20.01 -3.37 1.30
N LEU A 101 -20.85 -4.40 1.33
CA LEU A 101 -20.43 -5.79 1.11
C LEU A 101 -19.93 -6.00 -0.33
N ALA A 102 -20.61 -5.47 -1.33
CA ALA A 102 -20.20 -5.58 -2.74
C ALA A 102 -18.84 -4.93 -2.98
N GLU A 103 -18.66 -3.68 -2.54
CA GLU A 103 -17.39 -2.96 -2.62
C GLU A 103 -16.29 -3.72 -1.86
N ARG A 104 -16.55 -4.10 -0.61
CA ARG A 104 -15.53 -4.70 0.24
C ARG A 104 -15.09 -6.08 -0.22
N THR A 105 -16.03 -6.92 -0.67
CA THR A 105 -15.73 -8.31 -1.08
C THR A 105 -15.32 -8.41 -2.55
N GLY A 106 -15.62 -7.41 -3.38
CA GLY A 106 -15.48 -7.49 -4.83
C GLY A 106 -16.46 -8.49 -5.49
N CYS A 107 -17.47 -8.94 -4.75
CA CYS A 107 -18.51 -9.84 -5.24
C CYS A 107 -19.75 -9.05 -5.67
N THR A 108 -20.45 -9.52 -6.70
CA THR A 108 -21.81 -9.03 -6.98
C THR A 108 -22.71 -9.47 -5.82
N VAL A 109 -23.44 -8.53 -5.22
CA VAL A 109 -24.41 -8.84 -4.16
C VAL A 109 -25.81 -8.87 -4.75
N LEU A 110 -26.53 -9.97 -4.55
CA LEU A 110 -27.96 -10.11 -4.86
C LEU A 110 -28.75 -9.98 -3.55
N LEU A 111 -29.31 -8.80 -3.29
CA LEU A 111 -30.20 -8.57 -2.15
C LEU A 111 -31.58 -9.14 -2.48
N VAL A 112 -32.07 -10.08 -1.67
CA VAL A 112 -33.34 -10.79 -1.92
C VAL A 112 -34.44 -10.27 -1.01
N ASP A 113 -35.53 -9.75 -1.59
CA ASP A 113 -36.72 -9.25 -0.87
C ASP A 113 -37.73 -10.39 -0.71
N TYR A 114 -37.36 -11.42 0.06
CA TYR A 114 -38.24 -12.58 0.27
C TYR A 114 -39.59 -12.15 0.89
N ARG A 115 -40.64 -12.91 0.58
CA ARG A 115 -41.98 -12.60 1.06
C ARG A 115 -42.10 -12.81 2.56
N LYS A 116 -42.74 -11.85 3.24
CA LYS A 116 -42.76 -11.72 4.69
C LYS A 116 -44.04 -12.28 5.31
N ALA A 117 -43.92 -12.77 6.54
CA ALA A 117 -45.05 -13.11 7.39
C ALA A 117 -45.67 -11.83 7.99
N PRO A 118 -46.96 -11.83 8.36
CA PRO A 118 -47.89 -12.96 8.40
C PRO A 118 -48.57 -13.28 7.06
N GLU A 119 -48.41 -12.45 6.02
CA GLU A 119 -49.03 -12.65 4.70
C GLU A 119 -48.49 -13.91 4.02
N HIS A 120 -47.21 -14.19 4.23
CA HIS A 120 -46.50 -15.34 3.70
C HIS A 120 -45.76 -16.08 4.82
N ARG A 121 -46.48 -16.99 5.48
CA ARG A 121 -45.96 -17.80 6.61
C ARG A 121 -44.96 -18.86 6.15
N PHE A 122 -44.26 -19.47 7.11
CA PHE A 122 -43.40 -20.63 6.88
C PHE A 122 -44.12 -21.70 6.03
N PRO A 123 -43.46 -22.30 5.01
CA PRO A 123 -42.05 -22.14 4.62
C PRO A 123 -41.76 -21.11 3.50
N THR A 124 -42.67 -20.16 3.23
CA THR A 124 -42.60 -19.30 2.01
C THR A 124 -41.27 -18.57 1.83
N ALA A 125 -40.75 -17.92 2.88
CA ALA A 125 -39.45 -17.22 2.82
C ALA A 125 -38.27 -18.16 2.48
N HIS A 126 -38.31 -19.41 2.93
CA HIS A 126 -37.29 -20.43 2.60
C HIS A 126 -37.38 -20.85 1.13
N HIS A 127 -38.59 -20.99 0.58
CA HIS A 127 -38.77 -21.24 -0.85
C HIS A 127 -38.28 -20.06 -1.71
N ASP A 128 -38.60 -18.83 -1.32
CA ASP A 128 -38.12 -17.63 -2.02
C ASP A 128 -36.59 -17.53 -1.99
N ALA A 129 -35.97 -17.84 -0.85
CA ALA A 129 -34.53 -17.87 -0.71
C ALA A 129 -33.88 -18.92 -1.62
N TRP A 130 -34.48 -20.12 -1.69
CA TRP A 130 -34.06 -21.20 -2.58
C TRP A 130 -34.19 -20.82 -4.06
N ASP A 131 -35.32 -20.24 -4.46
CA ASP A 131 -35.55 -19.80 -5.84
C ASP A 131 -34.58 -18.68 -6.24
N ALA A 132 -34.24 -17.79 -5.32
CA ALA A 132 -33.20 -16.78 -5.55
C ALA A 132 -31.81 -17.38 -5.73
N LEU A 133 -31.46 -18.43 -4.99
CA LEU A 133 -30.20 -19.15 -5.16
C LEU A 133 -30.12 -19.83 -6.54
N LEU A 134 -31.19 -20.52 -6.94
CA LEU A 134 -31.29 -21.15 -8.26
C LEU A 134 -31.22 -20.12 -9.39
N TRP A 135 -31.89 -18.98 -9.22
CA TRP A 135 -31.84 -17.89 -10.17
C TRP A 135 -30.43 -17.30 -10.30
N ALA A 136 -29.71 -17.12 -9.18
CA ALA A 136 -28.34 -16.61 -9.21
C ALA A 136 -27.40 -17.56 -9.98
N GLU A 137 -27.46 -18.87 -9.73
CA GLU A 137 -26.66 -19.86 -10.47
C GLU A 137 -26.98 -19.84 -11.97
N LYS A 138 -28.27 -19.75 -12.33
CA LYS A 138 -28.71 -19.69 -13.74
C LYS A 138 -28.24 -18.41 -14.45
N ASN A 139 -28.14 -17.28 -13.73
CA ASN A 139 -27.79 -15.97 -14.28
C ASN A 139 -26.33 -15.57 -14.02
N MET A 140 -25.46 -16.52 -13.63
CA MET A 140 -24.06 -16.29 -13.27
C MET A 140 -23.29 -15.45 -14.31
N SER A 141 -23.46 -15.73 -15.60
CA SER A 141 -22.80 -14.99 -16.67
C SER A 141 -23.24 -13.52 -16.75
N ALA A 142 -24.50 -13.20 -16.45
CA ALA A 142 -24.97 -11.81 -16.41
C ALA A 142 -24.44 -11.11 -15.15
N LEU A 143 -24.43 -11.81 -14.01
CA LEU A 143 -24.01 -11.26 -12.72
C LEU A 143 -22.50 -11.01 -12.62
N ALA A 144 -21.67 -11.83 -13.28
CA ALA A 144 -20.21 -11.81 -13.10
C ALA A 144 -19.39 -11.89 -14.41
N GLY A 145 -20.00 -12.05 -15.58
CA GLY A 145 -19.31 -12.17 -16.88
C GLY A 145 -18.59 -13.50 -17.11
N ARG A 146 -18.43 -14.32 -16.06
CA ARG A 146 -17.77 -15.64 -16.08
C ARG A 146 -18.31 -16.51 -14.95
N LYS A 147 -18.00 -17.81 -14.98
CA LYS A 147 -18.26 -18.69 -13.84
C LYS A 147 -17.37 -18.30 -12.67
N VAL A 148 -17.99 -17.92 -11.56
CA VAL A 148 -17.32 -17.53 -10.30
C VAL A 148 -17.94 -18.29 -9.12
N PRO A 149 -17.29 -18.33 -7.95
CA PRO A 149 -17.86 -18.92 -6.75
C PRO A 149 -19.17 -18.26 -6.33
N LEU A 150 -20.14 -19.08 -5.91
CA LEU A 150 -21.44 -18.67 -5.38
C LEU A 150 -21.40 -18.72 -3.84
N ILE A 151 -21.76 -17.62 -3.19
CA ILE A 151 -21.76 -17.44 -1.74
C ILE A 151 -23.19 -17.17 -1.30
N VAL A 152 -23.60 -17.73 -0.17
CA VAL A 152 -24.86 -17.34 0.49
C VAL A 152 -24.56 -16.63 1.80
N ALA A 153 -25.33 -15.61 2.12
CA ALA A 153 -25.13 -14.80 3.29
C ALA A 153 -26.47 -14.33 3.87
N GLY A 154 -26.48 -14.07 5.16
CA GLY A 154 -27.59 -13.37 5.78
C GLY A 154 -27.36 -13.11 7.25
N ASP A 155 -28.16 -12.20 7.79
CA ASP A 155 -28.15 -11.84 9.19
C ASP A 155 -29.47 -12.19 9.87
N SER A 156 -29.43 -12.56 11.15
CA SER A 156 -30.62 -12.91 11.93
C SER A 156 -31.48 -13.98 11.22
N ALA A 157 -32.76 -13.70 10.96
CA ALA A 157 -33.65 -14.54 10.14
C ALA A 157 -33.12 -14.85 8.74
N GLY A 158 -32.43 -13.91 8.10
CA GLY A 158 -31.75 -14.15 6.82
C GLY A 158 -30.57 -15.11 6.95
N GLY A 159 -29.90 -15.10 8.11
CA GLY A 159 -28.86 -16.08 8.46
C GLY A 159 -29.43 -17.49 8.58
N THR A 160 -30.66 -17.64 9.08
CA THR A 160 -31.40 -18.90 9.06
C THR A 160 -31.62 -19.39 7.64
N LEU A 161 -32.13 -18.51 6.75
CA LEU A 161 -32.38 -18.83 5.34
C LEU A 161 -31.07 -19.24 4.65
N ALA A 162 -29.97 -18.51 4.86
CA ALA A 162 -28.65 -18.85 4.32
C ALA A 162 -28.18 -20.25 4.76
N ALA A 163 -28.33 -20.58 6.05
CA ALA A 163 -27.96 -21.89 6.58
C ALA A 163 -28.86 -23.02 6.04
N SER A 164 -30.18 -22.83 6.00
CA SER A 164 -31.11 -23.87 5.56
C SER A 164 -31.08 -24.09 4.05
N VAL A 165 -30.88 -23.05 3.22
CA VAL A 165 -30.67 -23.26 1.77
C VAL A 165 -29.37 -24.01 1.47
N CYS A 166 -28.33 -23.88 2.30
CA CYS A 166 -27.13 -24.73 2.19
C CYS A 166 -27.46 -26.20 2.45
N GLN A 167 -28.28 -26.47 3.47
CA GLN A 167 -28.72 -27.82 3.79
C GLN A 167 -29.59 -28.40 2.67
N LYS A 168 -30.51 -27.60 2.10
CA LYS A 168 -31.32 -27.97 0.95
C LYS A 168 -30.47 -28.22 -0.31
N ALA A 169 -29.49 -27.36 -0.59
CA ALA A 169 -28.56 -27.53 -1.70
C ALA A 169 -27.81 -28.86 -1.62
N LYS A 170 -27.29 -29.21 -0.43
CA LYS A 170 -26.68 -30.52 -0.19
C LYS A 170 -27.67 -31.66 -0.40
N ALA A 171 -28.88 -31.55 0.16
CA ALA A 171 -29.86 -32.64 0.16
C ALA A 171 -30.44 -32.93 -1.24
N GLU A 172 -30.62 -31.89 -2.06
CA GLU A 172 -31.28 -31.98 -3.37
C GLU A 172 -30.31 -31.96 -4.55
N GLY A 173 -29.00 -31.90 -4.31
CA GLY A 173 -27.99 -31.77 -5.37
C GLY A 173 -28.08 -30.43 -6.10
N GLY A 174 -28.34 -29.36 -5.35
CA GLY A 174 -28.46 -27.99 -5.85
C GLY A 174 -27.14 -27.32 -6.22
N PRO A 175 -27.14 -25.98 -6.39
CA PRO A 175 -25.95 -25.22 -6.75
C PRO A 175 -24.78 -25.45 -5.78
N ALA A 176 -23.56 -25.47 -6.32
CA ALA A 176 -22.34 -25.60 -5.52
C ALA A 176 -22.05 -24.27 -4.80
N ILE A 177 -22.42 -24.19 -3.53
CA ILE A 177 -22.14 -23.05 -2.67
C ILE A 177 -20.69 -23.15 -2.19
N ALA A 178 -19.91 -22.10 -2.39
CA ALA A 178 -18.52 -22.03 -1.97
C ALA A 178 -18.40 -21.70 -0.47
N LEU A 179 -19.24 -20.78 0.03
CA LEU A 179 -19.17 -20.25 1.39
C LEU A 179 -20.55 -19.85 1.91
N GLN A 180 -20.79 -20.03 3.21
CA GLN A 180 -21.95 -19.48 3.91
C GLN A 180 -21.52 -18.44 4.95
N ILE A 181 -22.17 -17.27 4.96
CA ILE A 181 -21.89 -16.16 5.89
C ILE A 181 -23.11 -15.97 6.79
N LEU A 182 -22.93 -16.23 8.08
CA LEU A 182 -24.01 -16.30 9.06
C LEU A 182 -23.76 -15.25 10.15
N VAL A 183 -24.52 -14.16 10.11
CA VAL A 183 -24.41 -13.09 11.10
C VAL A 183 -25.53 -13.26 12.12
N TYR A 184 -25.18 -13.58 13.37
CA TYR A 184 -26.07 -13.89 14.49
C TYR A 184 -27.36 -14.64 14.09
N PRO A 185 -27.23 -15.77 13.35
CA PRO A 185 -28.38 -16.44 12.76
C PRO A 185 -29.37 -16.94 13.82
N VAL A 186 -30.67 -16.88 13.52
CA VAL A 186 -31.64 -17.66 14.30
C VAL A 186 -31.44 -19.13 13.90
N THR A 187 -31.14 -20.01 14.85
CA THR A 187 -30.83 -21.42 14.53
C THR A 187 -31.68 -22.43 15.28
N ASP A 188 -32.42 -21.99 16.32
CA ASP A 188 -33.34 -22.84 17.07
C ASP A 188 -34.62 -22.11 17.53
N GLY A 189 -35.75 -22.51 16.96
CA GLY A 189 -37.08 -21.97 17.27
C GLY A 189 -37.71 -22.44 18.58
N ALA A 190 -37.00 -23.25 19.39
CA ALA A 190 -37.46 -23.60 20.73
C ALA A 190 -37.37 -22.43 21.73
N MET A 191 -36.44 -21.49 21.51
CA MET A 191 -36.19 -20.34 22.39
C MET A 191 -35.82 -20.72 23.83
N GLU A 192 -35.04 -21.79 24.00
CA GLU A 192 -34.71 -22.37 25.32
C GLU A 192 -33.26 -22.11 25.78
N THR A 193 -32.44 -21.45 24.96
CA THR A 193 -31.04 -21.14 25.34
C THR A 193 -30.99 -20.13 26.49
N PRO A 194 -29.98 -20.22 27.40
CA PRO A 194 -29.80 -19.26 28.48
C PRO A 194 -29.82 -17.78 28.04
N GLY A 195 -29.38 -17.47 26.83
CA GLY A 195 -29.45 -16.14 26.21
C GLY A 195 -30.84 -15.49 26.27
N TYR A 196 -31.92 -16.26 26.06
CA TYR A 196 -33.30 -15.76 26.15
C TYR A 196 -33.73 -15.39 27.58
N ALA A 197 -33.09 -15.94 28.61
CA ALA A 197 -33.36 -15.62 30.01
C ALA A 197 -32.41 -14.56 30.58
N SER A 198 -31.29 -14.27 29.90
CA SER A 198 -30.28 -13.32 30.35
C SER A 198 -30.83 -11.89 30.36
N PRO A 199 -30.85 -11.19 31.52
CA PRO A 199 -31.28 -9.79 31.59
C PRO A 199 -30.38 -8.85 30.78
N ASP A 200 -29.09 -9.17 30.67
CA ASP A 200 -28.13 -8.35 29.93
C ASP A 200 -28.34 -8.39 28.41
N ASN A 201 -29.03 -9.43 27.91
CA ASN A 201 -29.27 -9.64 26.48
C ASN A 201 -30.64 -9.09 26.03
N GLN A 202 -31.46 -8.57 26.94
CA GLN A 202 -32.78 -8.00 26.63
C GLN A 202 -32.66 -6.56 26.10
N LEU A 203 -32.10 -6.42 24.91
CA LEU A 203 -31.83 -5.11 24.28
C LEU A 203 -32.80 -4.87 23.11
N LEU A 204 -32.25 -4.48 21.94
CA LEU A 204 -33.05 -4.22 20.74
C LEU A 204 -33.83 -5.45 20.29
N LEU A 205 -33.16 -6.59 20.23
CA LEU A 205 -33.81 -7.89 20.19
C LEU A 205 -33.96 -8.41 21.62
N ASN A 206 -35.16 -8.88 21.96
CA ASN A 206 -35.48 -9.43 23.26
C ASN A 206 -36.45 -10.61 23.10
N THR A 207 -36.66 -11.35 24.18
CA THR A 207 -37.44 -12.59 24.16
C THR A 207 -38.89 -12.39 23.71
N PRO A 208 -39.64 -11.37 24.19
CA PRO A 208 -40.98 -11.07 23.67
C PRO A 208 -40.99 -10.78 22.16
N LEU A 209 -40.00 -10.04 21.65
CA LEU A 209 -39.91 -9.73 20.22
C LEU A 209 -39.60 -10.96 19.36
N MET A 210 -38.73 -11.86 19.82
CA MET A 210 -38.53 -13.13 19.10
C MET A 210 -39.76 -14.03 19.13
N ALA A 211 -40.50 -14.07 20.24
CA ALA A 211 -41.76 -14.80 20.31
C ALA A 211 -42.77 -14.24 19.29
N TRP A 212 -42.87 -12.91 19.18
CA TRP A 212 -43.72 -12.23 18.21
C TRP A 212 -43.34 -12.56 16.77
N PHE A 213 -42.04 -12.59 16.43
CA PHE A 213 -41.57 -13.03 15.11
C PHE A 213 -41.98 -14.46 14.80
N TRP A 214 -41.74 -15.38 15.73
CA TRP A 214 -42.09 -16.78 15.57
C TRP A 214 -43.61 -17.01 15.47
N ASP A 215 -44.42 -16.24 16.20
CA ASP A 215 -45.88 -16.34 16.17
C ASP A 215 -46.46 -15.90 14.82
N HIS A 216 -45.88 -14.89 14.18
CA HIS A 216 -46.27 -14.50 12.82
C HIS A 216 -45.73 -15.44 11.75
N TYR A 217 -44.46 -15.86 11.87
CA TYR A 217 -43.78 -16.66 10.86
C TYR A 217 -44.23 -18.13 10.85
N ALA A 218 -44.20 -18.79 12.02
CA ALA A 218 -44.53 -20.20 12.20
C ALA A 218 -45.43 -20.37 13.45
N PRO A 219 -46.73 -20.03 13.35
CA PRO A 219 -47.66 -20.10 14.48
C PRO A 219 -47.83 -21.53 15.01
N ASN A 220 -47.65 -22.54 14.16
CA ASN A 220 -47.54 -23.92 14.60
C ASN A 220 -46.14 -24.17 15.17
N LYS A 221 -46.07 -24.48 16.47
CA LYS A 221 -44.80 -24.65 17.18
C LYS A 221 -43.97 -25.84 16.69
N GLU A 222 -44.59 -26.87 16.11
CA GLU A 222 -43.86 -28.00 15.55
C GLU A 222 -43.03 -27.60 14.33
N ASP A 223 -43.57 -26.70 13.49
CA ASP A 223 -42.89 -26.20 12.29
C ASP A 223 -41.61 -25.42 12.65
N ARG A 224 -41.60 -24.74 13.80
CA ARG A 224 -40.41 -24.03 14.31
C ARG A 224 -39.22 -24.96 14.51
N LEU A 225 -39.47 -26.23 14.83
CA LEU A 225 -38.43 -27.22 15.12
C LEU A 225 -37.95 -27.95 13.86
N SER A 226 -38.56 -27.70 12.70
CA SER A 226 -38.10 -28.22 11.41
C SER A 226 -36.69 -27.72 11.10
N PRO A 227 -35.78 -28.54 10.52
CA PRO A 227 -34.46 -28.09 10.09
C PRO A 227 -34.47 -26.90 9.12
N GLU A 228 -35.56 -26.69 8.37
CA GLU A 228 -35.71 -25.54 7.47
C GLU A 228 -35.90 -24.22 8.22
N ALA A 229 -36.54 -24.26 9.40
CA ALA A 229 -36.73 -23.11 10.29
C ALA A 229 -35.65 -23.03 11.39
N SER A 230 -35.09 -24.17 11.79
CA SER A 230 -34.10 -24.36 12.85
C SER A 230 -32.93 -25.19 12.34
N PRO A 231 -31.99 -24.59 11.59
CA PRO A 231 -30.86 -25.31 10.99
C PRO A 231 -29.99 -26.03 12.04
N LEU A 232 -29.99 -25.61 13.31
CA LEU A 232 -29.32 -26.32 14.41
C LEU A 232 -29.89 -27.71 14.65
N ARG A 233 -31.13 -27.98 14.25
CA ARG A 233 -31.82 -29.27 14.47
C ARG A 233 -31.65 -30.27 13.34
N ALA A 234 -30.88 -29.92 12.30
CA ALA A 234 -30.56 -30.85 11.23
C ALA A 234 -29.83 -32.10 11.75
N LYS A 235 -30.20 -33.27 11.23
CA LYS A 235 -29.58 -34.55 11.63
C LYS A 235 -28.12 -34.66 11.20
N ASP A 236 -27.76 -34.10 10.06
CA ASP A 236 -26.43 -34.21 9.47
C ASP A 236 -26.00 -32.89 8.81
N LEU A 237 -24.90 -32.32 9.29
CA LEU A 237 -24.30 -31.08 8.80
C LEU A 237 -23.00 -31.33 8.00
N SER A 238 -22.59 -32.58 7.81
CA SER A 238 -21.36 -32.89 7.08
C SER A 238 -21.45 -32.45 5.61
N GLY A 239 -20.35 -32.04 5.00
CA GLY A 239 -20.34 -31.65 3.58
C GLY A 239 -21.12 -30.37 3.24
N LEU A 240 -21.55 -29.59 4.23
CA LEU A 240 -22.00 -28.22 4.02
C LEU A 240 -20.81 -27.31 3.66
N PRO A 241 -21.05 -26.17 2.98
CA PRO A 241 -19.98 -25.24 2.64
C PRO A 241 -19.31 -24.67 3.90
N PRO A 242 -18.01 -24.31 3.84
CA PRO A 242 -17.34 -23.55 4.89
C PRO A 242 -18.16 -22.36 5.38
N ALA A 243 -18.07 -22.04 6.67
CA ALA A 243 -18.89 -21.02 7.30
C ALA A 243 -18.08 -19.89 7.95
N ILE A 244 -18.55 -18.66 7.77
CA ILE A 244 -18.17 -17.51 8.61
C ILE A 244 -19.33 -17.28 9.57
N VAL A 245 -19.06 -17.33 10.88
CA VAL A 245 -20.08 -17.07 11.91
C VAL A 245 -19.70 -15.83 12.72
N VAL A 246 -20.55 -14.81 12.68
CA VAL A 246 -20.37 -13.56 13.44
C VAL A 246 -21.42 -13.52 14.55
N THR A 247 -21.01 -13.29 15.79
CA THR A 247 -21.92 -13.14 16.94
C THR A 247 -21.70 -11.81 17.66
N ALA A 248 -22.67 -11.39 18.47
CA ALA A 248 -22.56 -10.24 19.36
C ALA A 248 -22.61 -10.71 20.82
N GLU A 249 -21.80 -10.09 21.70
CA GLU A 249 -21.71 -10.50 23.11
C GLU A 249 -23.06 -10.42 23.83
N PHE A 250 -23.84 -9.35 23.60
CA PHE A 250 -25.13 -9.09 24.23
C PHE A 250 -26.29 -9.38 23.27
N ASP A 251 -26.44 -10.65 22.89
CA ASP A 251 -27.48 -11.13 22.00
C ASP A 251 -28.15 -12.39 22.56
N ILE A 252 -29.49 -12.44 22.52
CA ILE A 252 -30.27 -13.62 22.93
C ILE A 252 -30.01 -14.81 22.00
N LEU A 253 -29.61 -14.58 20.75
CA LEU A 253 -29.32 -15.62 19.75
C LEU A 253 -27.88 -16.10 19.75
N ARG A 254 -26.99 -15.50 20.58
CA ARG A 254 -25.56 -15.83 20.58
C ARG A 254 -25.34 -17.32 20.77
N GLU A 255 -25.89 -17.88 21.84
CA GLU A 255 -25.58 -19.26 22.24
C GLU A 255 -26.07 -20.30 21.22
N GLU A 256 -27.22 -20.08 20.59
CA GLU A 256 -27.68 -20.96 19.51
C GLU A 256 -26.83 -20.81 18.23
N SER A 257 -26.42 -19.59 17.89
CA SER A 257 -25.50 -19.32 16.78
C SER A 257 -24.15 -20.05 16.98
N GLU A 258 -23.61 -19.99 18.20
CA GLU A 258 -22.35 -20.64 18.57
C GLU A 258 -22.49 -22.15 18.66
N ALA A 259 -23.64 -22.66 19.11
CA ALA A 259 -23.95 -24.09 19.06
C ALA A 259 -23.99 -24.62 17.63
N TYR A 260 -24.55 -23.84 16.68
CA TYR A 260 -24.54 -24.23 15.27
C TYR A 260 -23.12 -24.24 14.69
N ALA A 261 -22.32 -23.23 14.99
CA ALA A 261 -20.90 -23.18 14.62
C ALA A 261 -20.12 -24.38 15.17
N ALA A 262 -20.38 -24.78 16.42
CA ALA A 262 -19.77 -25.96 17.03
C ALA A 262 -20.19 -27.25 16.31
N ARG A 263 -21.48 -27.44 16.03
CA ARG A 263 -21.96 -28.62 15.29
C ARG A 263 -21.43 -28.71 13.86
N LEU A 264 -21.22 -27.57 13.18
CA LEU A 264 -20.56 -27.53 11.88
C LEU A 264 -19.11 -28.03 11.98
N LYS A 265 -18.35 -27.54 12.97
CA LYS A 265 -16.97 -27.98 13.23
C LYS A 265 -16.91 -29.48 13.55
N GLU A 266 -17.81 -29.97 14.41
CA GLU A 266 -17.94 -31.40 14.75
C GLU A 266 -18.24 -32.27 13.52
N ALA A 267 -19.01 -31.74 12.57
CA ALA A 267 -19.32 -32.40 11.30
C ALA A 267 -18.20 -32.28 10.24
N GLY A 268 -17.05 -31.70 10.60
CA GLY A 268 -15.90 -31.53 9.71
C GLY A 268 -16.00 -30.36 8.72
N VAL A 269 -16.95 -29.44 8.91
CA VAL A 269 -17.07 -28.23 8.09
C VAL A 269 -16.07 -27.18 8.60
N PRO A 270 -15.25 -26.56 7.74
CA PRO A 270 -14.39 -25.45 8.15
C PRO A 270 -15.22 -24.25 8.61
N VAL A 271 -14.94 -23.72 9.80
CA VAL A 271 -15.67 -22.58 10.38
C VAL A 271 -14.71 -21.55 10.94
N THR A 272 -14.81 -20.31 10.46
CA THR A 272 -14.21 -19.14 11.11
C THR A 272 -15.29 -18.42 11.92
N GLN A 273 -15.01 -18.11 13.18
CA GLN A 273 -15.99 -17.54 14.10
C GLN A 273 -15.43 -16.32 14.82
N LYS A 274 -16.22 -15.24 14.94
CA LYS A 274 -15.84 -14.04 15.70
C LYS A 274 -17.03 -13.48 16.48
N GLN A 275 -16.86 -13.40 17.80
CA GLN A 275 -17.73 -12.61 18.67
C GLN A 275 -17.26 -11.15 18.64
N PHE A 276 -18.19 -10.22 18.45
CA PHE A 276 -17.95 -8.80 18.64
C PHE A 276 -18.32 -8.40 20.07
N ASP A 277 -17.29 -8.07 20.84
CA ASP A 277 -17.44 -7.68 22.24
C ASP A 277 -18.22 -6.37 22.36
N ARG A 278 -19.01 -6.27 23.43
CA ARG A 278 -19.78 -5.08 23.81
C ARG A 278 -20.80 -4.62 22.78
N GLN A 279 -21.14 -5.48 21.82
CA GLN A 279 -22.17 -5.27 20.80
C GLN A 279 -23.46 -6.02 21.12
N MET A 280 -24.55 -5.60 20.45
CA MET A 280 -25.89 -6.18 20.57
C MET A 280 -26.39 -6.75 19.23
N HIS A 281 -27.51 -7.48 19.25
CA HIS A 281 -28.18 -7.92 18.02
C HIS A 281 -28.46 -6.76 17.06
N ASN A 282 -28.42 -7.03 15.75
CA ASN A 282 -28.66 -6.07 14.66
C ASN A 282 -27.54 -5.03 14.42
N PHE A 283 -26.43 -5.03 15.19
CA PHE A 283 -25.36 -4.03 15.00
C PHE A 283 -24.76 -4.05 13.58
N PHE A 284 -24.71 -5.23 12.93
CA PHE A 284 -24.16 -5.39 11.57
C PHE A 284 -25.04 -4.73 10.50
N ALA A 285 -26.36 -4.68 10.73
CA ALA A 285 -27.35 -4.11 9.82
C ALA A 285 -27.64 -2.61 10.06
N MET A 286 -26.74 -1.91 10.77
CA MET A 286 -26.85 -0.48 11.08
C MET A 286 -25.66 0.33 10.52
N PRO A 287 -25.51 0.41 9.18
CA PRO A 287 -24.38 1.10 8.56
C PRO A 287 -24.31 2.56 8.97
N GLY A 288 -23.11 3.01 9.35
CA GLY A 288 -22.83 4.41 9.73
C GLY A 288 -23.28 4.82 11.14
N LEU A 289 -24.05 3.99 11.86
CA LEU A 289 -24.47 4.31 13.24
C LEU A 289 -23.50 3.81 14.30
N LEU A 290 -22.93 2.61 14.10
CA LEU A 290 -22.05 1.96 15.08
C LEU A 290 -20.67 1.69 14.47
N PRO A 291 -19.57 2.16 15.10
CA PRO A 291 -18.22 1.88 14.59
C PRO A 291 -17.89 0.39 14.47
N ALA A 292 -18.50 -0.45 15.30
CA ALA A 292 -18.32 -1.90 15.25
C ALA A 292 -18.91 -2.54 13.97
N GLN A 293 -19.90 -1.90 13.34
CA GLN A 293 -20.50 -2.39 12.10
C GLN A 293 -19.45 -2.41 10.97
N ALA A 294 -18.73 -1.31 10.77
CA ALA A 294 -17.67 -1.24 9.76
C ALA A 294 -16.57 -2.28 10.01
N LYS A 295 -16.19 -2.49 11.28
CA LYS A 295 -15.23 -3.53 11.68
C LYS A 295 -15.73 -4.95 11.36
N ALA A 296 -17.04 -5.18 11.46
CA ALA A 296 -17.62 -6.48 11.14
C ALA A 296 -17.74 -6.72 9.64
N VAL A 297 -18.12 -5.72 8.85
CA VAL A 297 -18.06 -5.79 7.38
C VAL A 297 -16.62 -6.03 6.90
N GLU A 298 -15.65 -5.34 7.49
CA GLU A 298 -14.23 -5.53 7.20
C GLU A 298 -13.78 -6.97 7.48
N TYR A 299 -14.10 -7.49 8.67
CA TYR A 299 -13.80 -8.87 9.04
C TYR A 299 -14.44 -9.88 8.09
N VAL A 300 -15.72 -9.73 7.75
CA VAL A 300 -16.40 -10.59 6.77
C VAL A 300 -15.68 -10.52 5.41
N GLY A 301 -15.32 -9.31 4.96
CA GLY A 301 -14.55 -9.09 3.74
C GLY A 301 -13.22 -9.82 3.74
N GLU A 302 -12.45 -9.74 4.82
CA GLU A 302 -11.18 -10.47 4.98
C GLU A 302 -11.35 -11.98 4.92
N GLN A 303 -12.40 -12.53 5.54
CA GLN A 303 -12.67 -13.97 5.48
C GLN A 303 -13.14 -14.42 4.10
N VAL A 304 -13.92 -13.60 3.39
CA VAL A 304 -14.27 -13.85 1.98
C VAL A 304 -13.03 -13.79 1.09
N ASP A 305 -12.13 -12.83 1.30
CA ASP A 305 -10.85 -12.74 0.59
C ASP A 305 -10.03 -14.01 0.78
N ARG A 306 -9.89 -14.48 2.02
CA ARG A 306 -9.21 -15.73 2.38
C ARG A 306 -9.89 -16.97 1.82
N HIS A 307 -11.20 -16.96 1.62
CA HIS A 307 -11.87 -18.12 1.05
C HIS A 307 -11.73 -18.15 -0.48
N LEU A 308 -11.85 -17.00 -1.13
CA LEU A 308 -11.87 -16.89 -2.58
C LEU A 308 -10.49 -16.77 -3.22
N ALA A 309 -9.44 -16.51 -2.45
CA ALA A 309 -8.11 -16.37 -3.02
C ALA A 309 -7.54 -17.73 -3.45
N LYS A 310 -6.80 -17.71 -4.57
CA LYS A 310 -5.90 -18.82 -4.90
C LYS A 310 -4.68 -18.68 -4.01
N PHE A 311 -4.52 -19.60 -3.06
CA PHE A 311 -3.37 -19.59 -2.16
C PHE A 311 -2.16 -20.22 -2.82
N SER A 312 -1.04 -19.51 -2.74
CA SER A 312 0.29 -20.12 -2.82
C SER A 312 1.05 -19.86 -1.53
N GLU A 313 2.03 -20.70 -1.25
CA GLU A 313 2.92 -20.54 -0.09
C GLU A 313 4.32 -20.17 -0.54
N ALA A 314 4.95 -19.26 0.21
CA ALA A 314 6.36 -18.93 0.12
C ALA A 314 6.93 -18.80 1.54
N ASP A 315 8.24 -18.91 1.72
CA ASP A 315 8.89 -18.51 2.96
C ASP A 315 8.93 -16.98 3.04
N ALA A 316 9.23 -16.32 1.91
CA ALA A 316 9.34 -14.87 1.82
C ALA A 316 8.72 -14.31 0.55
N VAL A 317 8.08 -13.14 0.66
CA VAL A 317 7.65 -12.31 -0.47
C VAL A 317 8.48 -11.04 -0.49
N VAL A 318 9.07 -10.72 -1.64
CA VAL A 318 9.81 -9.48 -1.89
C VAL A 318 9.02 -8.62 -2.85
N VAL A 319 8.82 -7.35 -2.53
CA VAL A 319 8.04 -6.43 -3.38
C VAL A 319 8.98 -5.48 -4.11
N GLY A 320 9.05 -5.62 -5.44
CA GLY A 320 9.92 -4.86 -6.35
C GLY A 320 11.13 -5.66 -6.86
N ALA A 321 11.45 -5.53 -8.14
CA ALA A 321 12.58 -6.17 -8.82
C ALA A 321 13.67 -5.16 -9.27
N GLY A 322 13.87 -4.11 -8.47
CA GLY A 322 15.06 -3.26 -8.55
C GLY A 322 16.29 -3.95 -7.93
N PHE A 323 17.41 -3.21 -7.80
CA PHE A 323 18.64 -3.75 -7.21
C PHE A 323 18.43 -4.40 -5.83
N ALA A 324 17.63 -3.75 -4.96
CA ALA A 324 17.30 -4.30 -3.64
C ALA A 324 16.59 -5.65 -3.72
N GLY A 325 15.53 -5.75 -4.53
CA GLY A 325 14.75 -6.98 -4.64
C GLY A 325 15.49 -8.12 -5.29
N MET A 326 16.29 -7.82 -6.33
CA MET A 326 17.15 -8.83 -6.96
C MET A 326 18.19 -9.38 -5.99
N TYR A 327 18.86 -8.51 -5.22
CA TYR A 327 19.85 -8.98 -4.26
C TYR A 327 19.20 -9.71 -3.08
N GLN A 328 18.06 -9.24 -2.59
CA GLN A 328 17.29 -9.93 -1.55
C GLN A 328 16.87 -11.34 -1.99
N LEU A 329 16.34 -11.49 -3.21
CA LEU A 329 16.02 -12.80 -3.77
C LEU A 329 17.25 -13.71 -3.84
N HIS A 330 18.39 -13.18 -4.30
CA HIS A 330 19.64 -13.93 -4.37
C HIS A 330 20.05 -14.48 -3.00
N ARG A 331 20.06 -13.64 -1.96
CA ARG A 331 20.45 -14.03 -0.59
C ARG A 331 19.47 -15.02 0.03
N LEU A 332 18.16 -14.80 -0.11
CA LEU A 332 17.15 -15.73 0.43
C LEU A 332 17.22 -17.11 -0.26
N ARG A 333 17.47 -17.16 -1.57
CA ARG A 333 17.69 -18.42 -2.29
C ARG A 333 18.94 -19.16 -1.82
N GLN A 334 20.02 -18.46 -1.51
CA GLN A 334 21.22 -19.08 -0.92
C GLN A 334 20.93 -19.73 0.44
N MET A 335 19.92 -19.25 1.17
CA MET A 335 19.44 -19.83 2.42
C MET A 335 18.46 -21.00 2.23
N GLY A 336 18.16 -21.37 0.98
CA GLY A 336 17.20 -22.43 0.66
C GLY A 336 15.73 -22.03 0.86
N LEU A 337 15.44 -20.73 0.96
CA LEU A 337 14.07 -20.23 1.13
C LEU A 337 13.32 -20.23 -0.19
N LYS A 338 12.06 -20.66 -0.15
CA LYS A 338 11.12 -20.48 -1.24
C LYS A 338 10.69 -19.02 -1.28
N THR A 339 11.24 -18.25 -2.22
CA THR A 339 10.99 -16.81 -2.32
C THR A 339 10.24 -16.47 -3.59
N ARG A 340 9.33 -15.50 -3.52
CA ARG A 340 8.71 -14.87 -4.70
C ARG A 340 8.93 -13.37 -4.68
N VAL A 341 9.40 -12.83 -5.80
CA VAL A 341 9.45 -11.38 -6.03
C VAL A 341 8.22 -10.98 -6.84
N ILE A 342 7.55 -9.90 -6.46
CA ILE A 342 6.40 -9.34 -7.18
C ILE A 342 6.80 -7.98 -7.76
N GLU A 343 6.69 -7.80 -9.07
CA GLU A 343 7.09 -6.58 -9.81
C GLU A 343 5.97 -6.12 -10.74
N VAL A 344 5.75 -4.80 -10.78
CA VAL A 344 4.73 -4.16 -11.61
C VAL A 344 5.17 -4.04 -13.07
N GLY A 345 6.46 -3.79 -13.32
CA GLY A 345 7.04 -3.79 -14.67
C GLY A 345 7.07 -5.19 -15.29
N ASP A 346 7.33 -5.24 -16.61
CA ASP A 346 7.54 -6.48 -17.35
C ASP A 346 9.00 -6.98 -17.30
N GLY A 347 9.87 -6.26 -16.59
CA GLY A 347 11.30 -6.54 -16.48
C GLY A 347 11.92 -6.05 -15.17
N VAL A 348 13.20 -6.38 -14.99
CA VAL A 348 14.00 -6.00 -13.82
C VAL A 348 14.60 -4.61 -13.96
N GLY A 349 15.13 -4.06 -12.86
CA GLY A 349 15.96 -2.84 -12.87
C GLY A 349 15.36 -1.66 -12.10
N GLY A 350 14.08 -1.72 -11.74
CA GLY A 350 13.43 -0.73 -10.89
C GLY A 350 13.53 0.68 -11.48
N THR A 351 14.19 1.62 -10.78
CA THR A 351 14.43 2.99 -11.27
C THR A 351 14.93 3.02 -12.72
N TRP A 352 15.85 2.12 -13.08
CA TRP A 352 16.44 2.06 -14.41
C TRP A 352 15.56 1.35 -15.45
N TYR A 353 14.49 0.70 -15.03
CA TYR A 353 13.45 0.24 -15.94
C TYR A 353 12.48 1.37 -16.29
N TRP A 354 12.08 2.19 -15.31
CA TRP A 354 11.04 3.22 -15.48
C TRP A 354 11.53 4.57 -16.03
N ASN A 355 12.73 5.02 -15.65
CA ASN A 355 13.22 6.37 -15.95
C ASN A 355 13.96 6.41 -17.29
N ARG A 356 13.23 6.27 -18.40
CA ARG A 356 13.80 6.23 -19.77
C ARG A 356 13.81 7.58 -20.48
N TYR A 357 13.66 8.68 -19.75
CA TYR A 357 13.70 10.03 -20.32
C TYR A 357 15.08 10.31 -20.94
N PRO A 358 15.17 11.17 -21.98
CA PRO A 358 16.44 11.45 -22.64
C PRO A 358 17.44 12.02 -21.64
N GLY A 359 18.64 11.46 -21.58
CA GLY A 359 19.73 11.93 -20.70
C GLY A 359 19.75 11.31 -19.31
N ALA A 360 18.80 10.44 -18.97
CA ALA A 360 18.79 9.72 -17.70
C ALA A 360 20.13 9.03 -17.43
N ARG A 361 20.78 9.40 -16.32
CA ARG A 361 22.15 8.99 -15.98
C ARG A 361 22.34 8.93 -14.47
N CYS A 362 23.27 8.07 -14.02
CA CYS A 362 23.69 8.05 -12.62
C CYS A 362 24.57 9.26 -12.28
N ASP A 363 24.46 9.76 -11.05
CA ASP A 363 25.33 10.80 -10.50
C ASP A 363 26.46 10.23 -9.61
N ILE A 364 26.54 8.90 -9.53
CA ILE A 364 27.64 8.14 -8.93
C ILE A 364 28.44 7.50 -10.06
N GLU A 365 29.76 7.49 -9.93
CA GLU A 365 30.63 6.90 -10.97
C GLU A 365 30.27 5.42 -11.21
N SER A 366 30.29 5.00 -12.48
CA SER A 366 29.77 3.70 -12.94
C SER A 366 30.37 2.51 -12.18
N MET A 367 31.68 2.55 -11.95
CA MET A 367 32.39 1.49 -11.21
C MET A 367 32.09 1.50 -9.71
N ALA A 368 31.57 2.59 -9.15
CA ALA A 368 31.12 2.67 -7.77
C ALA A 368 29.63 2.27 -7.62
N TYR A 369 28.81 2.52 -8.65
CA TYR A 369 27.37 2.24 -8.68
C TYR A 369 27.06 0.86 -9.28
N SER A 370 27.54 -0.19 -8.61
CA SER A 370 27.29 -1.59 -8.98
C SER A 370 27.36 -2.47 -7.74
N PHE A 371 26.98 -3.74 -7.89
CA PHE A 371 27.01 -4.70 -6.78
C PHE A 371 28.46 -5.05 -6.40
N GLY A 372 28.72 -5.12 -5.10
CA GLY A 372 29.97 -5.57 -4.52
C GLY A 372 29.95 -7.03 -4.04
N PHE A 373 28.78 -7.68 -3.98
CA PHE A 373 28.66 -9.03 -3.41
C PHE A 373 29.38 -10.15 -4.19
N SER A 374 29.64 -9.98 -5.50
CA SER A 374 30.30 -10.99 -6.33
C SER A 374 31.59 -10.44 -6.97
N PRO A 375 32.77 -10.96 -6.57
CA PRO A 375 34.04 -10.62 -7.22
C PRO A 375 34.05 -10.94 -8.72
N GLU A 376 33.40 -12.02 -9.13
CA GLU A 376 33.36 -12.44 -10.53
C GLU A 376 32.52 -11.46 -11.36
N LEU A 377 31.39 -10.99 -10.83
CA LEU A 377 30.54 -9.99 -11.50
C LEU A 377 31.30 -8.68 -11.75
N GLU A 378 32.10 -8.22 -10.78
CA GLU A 378 32.94 -7.02 -10.92
C GLU A 378 33.99 -7.15 -12.02
N GLN A 379 34.55 -8.34 -12.19
CA GLN A 379 35.55 -8.60 -13.23
C GLN A 379 34.91 -8.78 -14.61
N ASP A 380 33.72 -9.39 -14.69
CA ASP A 380 33.07 -9.70 -15.95
C ASP A 380 32.47 -8.46 -16.63
N TRP A 381 31.84 -7.55 -15.87
CA TRP A 381 31.21 -6.36 -16.44
C TRP A 381 32.24 -5.27 -16.80
N VAL A 382 31.98 -4.51 -17.87
CA VAL A 382 32.83 -3.39 -18.31
C VAL A 382 31.93 -2.19 -18.57
N TRP A 383 32.13 -1.12 -17.80
CA TRP A 383 31.44 0.15 -17.97
C TRP A 383 32.08 0.99 -19.08
N SER A 384 31.25 1.66 -19.88
CA SER A 384 31.69 2.41 -21.06
C SER A 384 32.19 3.83 -20.73
N GLU A 385 31.64 4.45 -19.69
CA GLU A 385 31.84 5.86 -19.38
C GLU A 385 31.83 6.13 -17.86
N LYS A 386 32.34 7.30 -17.46
CA LYS A 386 32.51 7.69 -16.05
C LYS A 386 31.20 7.60 -15.26
N TYR A 387 30.09 8.03 -15.86
CA TYR A 387 28.75 7.97 -15.28
C TYR A 387 27.80 7.24 -16.24
N ALA A 388 27.40 6.02 -15.94
CA ALA A 388 26.62 5.21 -16.89
C ALA A 388 25.23 5.80 -17.15
N THR A 389 24.80 5.73 -18.42
CA THR A 389 23.41 6.05 -18.82
C THR A 389 22.41 5.00 -18.32
N GLN A 390 21.14 5.38 -18.26
CA GLN A 390 20.06 4.45 -17.93
C GLN A 390 20.07 3.15 -18.75
N PRO A 391 20.22 3.16 -20.09
CA PRO A 391 20.25 1.92 -20.85
C PRO A 391 21.42 1.00 -20.47
N GLU A 392 22.58 1.54 -20.12
CA GLU A 392 23.72 0.73 -19.68
C GLU A 392 23.49 0.09 -18.30
N ILE A 393 22.94 0.85 -17.36
CA ILE A 393 22.62 0.35 -16.02
C ILE A 393 21.49 -0.68 -16.07
N LEU A 394 20.50 -0.50 -16.96
CA LEU A 394 19.47 -1.51 -17.18
C LEU A 394 20.07 -2.81 -17.73
N ARG A 395 20.97 -2.74 -18.73
CA ARG A 395 21.68 -3.94 -19.23
C ARG A 395 22.51 -4.62 -18.14
N TYR A 396 23.13 -3.86 -17.24
CA TYR A 396 23.82 -4.42 -16.08
C TYR A 396 22.85 -5.17 -15.16
N ALA A 397 21.69 -4.57 -14.83
CA ALA A 397 20.67 -5.22 -14.01
C ALA A 397 20.12 -6.50 -14.67
N GLU A 398 19.88 -6.47 -15.98
CA GLU A 398 19.45 -7.63 -16.76
C GLU A 398 20.50 -8.74 -16.76
N HIS A 399 21.77 -8.38 -16.95
CA HIS A 399 22.92 -9.29 -16.89
C HIS A 399 23.02 -9.97 -15.52
N VAL A 400 22.84 -9.23 -14.43
CA VAL A 400 22.80 -9.80 -13.06
C VAL A 400 21.65 -10.78 -12.93
N ALA A 401 20.45 -10.39 -13.35
CA ALA A 401 19.28 -11.26 -13.27
C ALA A 401 19.42 -12.55 -14.08
N ASP A 402 20.12 -12.52 -15.23
CA ASP A 402 20.41 -13.71 -16.03
C ASP A 402 21.51 -14.56 -15.41
N ARG A 403 22.62 -13.93 -14.99
CA ARG A 403 23.77 -14.60 -14.37
C ARG A 403 23.39 -15.44 -13.15
N PHE A 404 22.49 -14.90 -12.33
CA PHE A 404 22.04 -15.56 -11.09
C PHE A 404 20.67 -16.25 -11.23
N ASP A 405 20.15 -16.37 -12.46
CA ASP A 405 18.88 -17.04 -12.78
C ASP A 405 17.72 -16.56 -11.90
N LEU A 406 17.60 -15.23 -11.73
CA LEU A 406 16.65 -14.62 -10.79
C LEU A 406 15.24 -14.59 -11.35
N ARG A 407 15.08 -14.38 -12.66
CA ARG A 407 13.78 -14.13 -13.33
C ARG A 407 12.72 -15.20 -13.05
N ARG A 408 13.12 -16.46 -12.89
CA ARG A 408 12.20 -17.59 -12.65
C ARG A 408 11.37 -17.46 -11.37
N ASP A 409 11.85 -16.69 -10.40
CA ASP A 409 11.21 -16.48 -9.09
C ASP A 409 10.59 -15.07 -8.99
N ILE A 410 10.54 -14.32 -10.12
CA ILE A 410 9.93 -13.00 -10.22
C ILE A 410 8.61 -13.12 -10.99
N THR A 411 7.53 -12.61 -10.39
CA THR A 411 6.23 -12.46 -11.05
C THR A 411 6.10 -11.01 -11.51
N PHE A 412 6.27 -10.80 -12.81
CA PHE A 412 6.16 -9.50 -13.48
C PHE A 412 4.69 -9.10 -13.72
N GLU A 413 4.49 -7.85 -14.16
CA GLU A 413 3.18 -7.28 -14.50
C GLU A 413 2.13 -7.44 -13.41
N THR A 414 2.56 -7.52 -12.16
CA THR A 414 1.76 -7.89 -11.01
C THR A 414 2.01 -6.93 -9.86
N ARG A 415 0.95 -6.37 -9.30
CA ARG A 415 1.01 -5.41 -8.20
C ARG A 415 0.58 -6.09 -6.91
N VAL A 416 1.36 -5.91 -5.85
CA VAL A 416 0.88 -6.17 -4.49
C VAL A 416 -0.11 -5.06 -4.10
N THR A 417 -1.33 -5.44 -3.74
CA THR A 417 -2.41 -4.51 -3.39
C THR A 417 -2.63 -4.43 -1.88
N ARG A 418 -2.48 -5.56 -1.17
CA ARG A 418 -2.66 -5.66 0.28
C ARG A 418 -1.67 -6.63 0.89
N ALA A 419 -1.28 -6.40 2.14
CA ALA A 419 -0.54 -7.36 2.95
C ALA A 419 -1.11 -7.35 4.36
N ILE A 420 -1.62 -8.49 4.83
CA ILE A 420 -2.32 -8.59 6.12
C ILE A 420 -1.59 -9.59 6.99
N TYR A 421 -1.21 -9.18 8.21
CA TYR A 421 -0.61 -10.08 9.17
C TYR A 421 -1.68 -10.96 9.82
N ASP A 422 -1.50 -12.27 9.73
CA ASP A 422 -2.28 -13.27 10.45
C ASP A 422 -1.60 -13.57 11.79
N GLU A 423 -2.17 -13.09 12.88
CA GLU A 423 -1.63 -13.26 14.24
C GLU A 423 -1.68 -14.72 14.72
N GLU A 424 -2.67 -15.49 14.28
CA GLU A 424 -2.82 -16.89 14.66
C GLU A 424 -1.70 -17.72 14.04
N GLU A 425 -1.50 -17.55 12.74
CA GLU A 425 -0.50 -18.28 11.95
C GLU A 425 0.90 -17.65 12.02
N LYS A 426 1.02 -16.41 12.51
CA LYS A 426 2.26 -15.59 12.53
C LYS A 426 2.88 -15.45 11.14
N ARG A 427 2.03 -15.21 10.14
CA ARG A 427 2.39 -15.11 8.73
C ARG A 427 1.65 -13.96 8.07
N TRP A 428 2.22 -13.44 6.99
CA TRP A 428 1.58 -12.48 6.13
C TRP A 428 0.76 -13.17 5.05
N ILE A 429 -0.41 -12.62 4.74
CA ILE A 429 -1.17 -12.92 3.53
C ILE A 429 -1.03 -11.73 2.58
N VAL A 430 -0.30 -11.92 1.48
CA VAL A 430 -0.01 -10.89 0.47
C VAL A 430 -0.91 -11.07 -0.74
N TYR A 431 -1.73 -10.07 -1.05
CA TYR A 431 -2.68 -10.09 -2.16
C TYR A 431 -2.14 -9.34 -3.37
N THR A 432 -2.43 -9.87 -4.56
CA THR A 432 -2.07 -9.22 -5.83
C THR A 432 -3.28 -8.73 -6.61
N ASP A 433 -3.06 -7.79 -7.54
CA ASP A 433 -4.07 -7.31 -8.49
C ASP A 433 -4.53 -8.39 -9.51
N LYS A 434 -3.86 -9.55 -9.55
CA LYS A 434 -4.25 -10.73 -10.33
C LYS A 434 -5.13 -11.72 -9.54
N GLY A 435 -5.51 -11.39 -8.31
CA GLY A 435 -6.38 -12.21 -7.47
C GLY A 435 -5.70 -13.41 -6.80
N GLU A 436 -4.37 -13.42 -6.77
CA GLU A 436 -3.58 -14.39 -5.98
C GLU A 436 -3.43 -13.88 -4.54
N ALA A 437 -3.44 -14.80 -3.57
CA ALA A 437 -2.97 -14.54 -2.21
C ALA A 437 -1.78 -15.46 -1.88
N ILE A 438 -0.72 -14.89 -1.31
CA ILE A 438 0.51 -15.60 -0.99
C ILE A 438 0.69 -15.59 0.52
N SER A 439 0.69 -16.76 1.15
CA SER A 439 1.03 -16.89 2.58
C SER A 439 2.55 -16.96 2.73
N ALA A 440 3.14 -15.99 3.43
CA ALA A 440 4.59 -15.85 3.62
C ALA A 440 4.95 -15.56 5.07
N GLN A 441 6.08 -16.10 5.55
CA GLN A 441 6.57 -15.77 6.89
C GLN A 441 7.17 -14.36 6.93
N TYR A 442 7.90 -13.98 5.89
CA TYR A 442 8.59 -12.69 5.78
C TYR A 442 8.10 -11.89 4.58
N VAL A 443 7.94 -10.58 4.75
CA VAL A 443 7.63 -9.64 3.66
C VAL A 443 8.73 -8.57 3.62
N ILE A 444 9.38 -8.42 2.47
CA ILE A 444 10.46 -7.45 2.28
C ILE A 444 10.04 -6.41 1.25
N MET A 445 9.86 -5.18 1.70
CA MET A 445 9.53 -4.02 0.88
C MET A 445 10.80 -3.46 0.24
N ALA A 446 11.11 -3.95 -0.96
CA ALA A 446 12.18 -3.47 -1.83
C ALA A 446 11.65 -2.49 -2.90
N THR A 447 10.65 -1.69 -2.53
CA THR A 447 9.82 -0.86 -3.42
C THR A 447 10.50 0.43 -3.90
N GLY A 448 11.68 0.75 -3.36
CA GLY A 448 12.48 1.92 -3.73
C GLY A 448 11.98 3.23 -3.11
N CYS A 449 12.93 4.14 -2.86
CA CYS A 449 12.66 5.43 -2.23
C CYS A 449 12.17 6.53 -3.20
N LEU A 450 12.26 6.31 -4.52
CA LEU A 450 11.86 7.27 -5.57
C LEU A 450 11.16 6.54 -6.72
N SER A 451 10.05 5.87 -6.44
CA SER A 451 9.38 4.96 -7.39
C SER A 451 7.91 5.31 -7.68
N VAL A 452 7.30 6.24 -6.93
CA VAL A 452 5.95 6.74 -7.19
C VAL A 452 6.04 8.18 -7.71
N PRO A 453 5.95 8.41 -9.03
CA PRO A 453 5.98 9.76 -9.59
C PRO A 453 4.84 10.60 -9.03
N LYS A 454 5.13 11.88 -8.76
CA LYS A 454 4.11 12.82 -8.34
C LYS A 454 3.20 13.14 -9.53
N GLN A 455 1.89 13.01 -9.34
CA GLN A 455 0.93 13.42 -10.36
C GLN A 455 0.98 14.95 -10.54
N PRO A 456 0.75 15.46 -11.76
CA PRO A 456 0.65 16.90 -11.99
C PRO A 456 -0.39 17.54 -11.06
N ASP A 457 0.04 18.51 -10.24
CA ASP A 457 -0.80 19.22 -9.28
C ASP A 457 -1.16 20.65 -9.73
N ILE A 458 -1.18 20.87 -11.06
CA ILE A 458 -1.48 22.15 -11.69
C ILE A 458 -2.94 22.14 -12.16
N PRO A 459 -3.75 23.17 -11.85
CA PRO A 459 -5.13 23.26 -12.34
C PRO A 459 -5.20 23.10 -13.86
N GLY A 460 -6.13 22.28 -14.35
CA GLY A 460 -6.32 22.04 -15.78
C GLY A 460 -5.27 21.13 -16.44
N ALA A 461 -4.44 20.41 -15.68
CA ALA A 461 -3.49 19.45 -16.25
C ALA A 461 -4.16 18.41 -17.17
N ASP A 462 -5.35 17.94 -16.79
CA ASP A 462 -6.15 16.98 -17.60
C ASP A 462 -6.86 17.63 -18.81
N ASP A 463 -6.84 18.96 -18.92
CA ASP A 463 -7.49 19.68 -20.03
C ASP A 463 -6.63 19.71 -21.31
N PHE A 464 -5.31 19.53 -21.18
CA PHE A 464 -4.35 19.65 -22.28
C PHE A 464 -4.62 18.60 -23.37
N LYS A 465 -4.59 19.03 -24.63
CA LYS A 465 -4.90 18.16 -25.79
C LYS A 465 -3.66 17.53 -26.41
N GLY A 466 -2.48 18.09 -26.16
CA GLY A 466 -1.21 17.49 -26.59
C GLY A 466 -0.76 16.36 -25.65
N PRO A 467 0.27 15.61 -26.04
CA PRO A 467 0.84 14.59 -25.17
C PRO A 467 1.51 15.20 -23.93
N THR A 468 1.35 14.50 -22.80
CA THR A 468 2.07 14.80 -21.56
C THR A 468 2.96 13.63 -21.17
N TYR A 469 4.12 13.95 -20.60
CA TYR A 469 5.11 12.96 -20.20
C TYR A 469 5.56 13.21 -18.77
N ILE A 470 5.68 12.15 -17.97
CA ILE A 470 6.27 12.22 -16.63
C ILE A 470 7.61 11.49 -16.70
N THR A 471 8.70 12.15 -16.31
CA THR A 471 10.06 11.58 -16.38
C THR A 471 10.18 10.21 -15.70
N GLY A 472 9.49 9.98 -14.58
CA GLY A 472 9.46 8.69 -13.88
C GLY A 472 8.57 7.59 -14.50
N ARG A 473 7.91 7.84 -15.64
CA ARG A 473 7.09 6.89 -16.43
C ARG A 473 7.23 7.22 -17.93
N TRP A 474 8.46 7.24 -18.41
CA TRP A 474 8.72 7.62 -19.79
C TRP A 474 8.35 6.48 -20.77
N PRO A 475 7.79 6.77 -21.95
CA PRO A 475 7.53 5.76 -22.98
C PRO A 475 8.78 4.96 -23.34
N HIS A 476 8.63 3.65 -23.54
CA HIS A 476 9.76 2.74 -23.77
C HIS A 476 10.37 2.90 -25.16
N GLU A 477 9.54 3.27 -26.13
CA GLU A 477 9.88 3.56 -27.51
C GLU A 477 10.59 4.92 -27.68
N GLY A 478 10.68 5.72 -26.62
CA GLY A 478 11.21 7.07 -26.65
C GLY A 478 10.18 8.09 -27.15
N VAL A 479 10.59 9.36 -27.20
CA VAL A 479 9.75 10.47 -27.66
C VAL A 479 10.62 11.35 -28.55
N ASP A 480 10.08 11.76 -29.69
CA ASP A 480 10.72 12.68 -30.62
C ASP A 480 10.10 14.07 -30.49
N PHE A 481 10.89 15.05 -30.06
CA PHE A 481 10.46 16.45 -29.94
C PHE A 481 10.81 17.31 -31.16
N THR A 482 11.33 16.72 -32.24
CA THR A 482 11.73 17.45 -33.44
C THR A 482 10.60 18.32 -33.98
N GLY A 483 10.84 19.63 -34.07
CA GLY A 483 9.87 20.59 -34.61
C GLY A 483 8.70 20.90 -33.68
N GLN A 484 8.76 20.51 -32.39
CA GLN A 484 7.72 20.81 -31.41
C GLN A 484 8.07 22.00 -30.53
N ARG A 485 7.04 22.68 -30.04
CA ARG A 485 7.12 23.59 -28.90
C ARG A 485 6.91 22.79 -27.62
N VAL A 486 7.92 22.73 -26.75
CA VAL A 486 7.90 21.86 -25.57
C VAL A 486 7.93 22.70 -24.29
N ALA A 487 7.08 22.36 -23.33
CA ALA A 487 7.20 22.86 -21.96
C ALA A 487 7.85 21.80 -21.06
N VAL A 488 8.87 22.18 -20.27
CA VAL A 488 9.40 21.36 -19.18
C VAL A 488 9.05 22.02 -17.85
N ILE A 489 8.35 21.32 -16.96
CA ILE A 489 7.95 21.82 -15.65
C ILE A 489 8.76 21.13 -14.55
N GLY A 490 9.54 21.92 -13.82
CA GLY A 490 10.48 21.45 -12.80
C GLY A 490 11.94 21.52 -13.27
N THR A 491 12.85 21.71 -12.31
CA THR A 491 14.30 21.85 -12.54
C THR A 491 15.12 21.03 -11.54
N GLY A 492 14.60 19.87 -11.13
CA GLY A 492 15.38 18.86 -10.42
C GLY A 492 16.29 18.05 -11.36
N SER A 493 16.99 17.06 -10.81
CA SER A 493 17.95 16.24 -11.58
C SER A 493 17.39 15.68 -12.90
N SER A 494 16.14 15.19 -12.91
CA SER A 494 15.51 14.64 -14.12
C SER A 494 15.29 15.68 -15.23
N ALA A 495 15.00 16.93 -14.86
CA ALA A 495 14.91 18.03 -15.82
C ALA A 495 16.30 18.48 -16.26
N ILE A 496 17.23 18.65 -15.33
CA ILE A 496 18.61 19.09 -15.63
C ILE A 496 19.27 18.14 -16.64
N GLN A 497 19.03 16.83 -16.52
CA GLN A 497 19.53 15.84 -17.47
C GLN A 497 18.82 15.85 -18.82
N SER A 498 17.51 16.15 -18.86
CA SER A 498 16.71 16.05 -20.09
C SER A 498 16.63 17.34 -20.89
N ILE A 499 16.69 18.51 -20.25
CA ILE A 499 16.58 19.83 -20.87
C ILE A 499 17.58 20.02 -22.03
N PRO A 500 18.89 19.72 -21.89
CA PRO A 500 19.83 19.88 -23.00
C PRO A 500 19.44 19.08 -24.24
N LEU A 501 19.05 17.82 -24.05
CA LEU A 501 18.68 16.92 -25.16
C LEU A 501 17.31 17.25 -25.76
N ILE A 502 16.36 17.72 -24.96
CA ILE A 502 15.07 18.22 -25.46
C ILE A 502 15.30 19.52 -26.25
N ALA A 503 16.15 20.42 -25.78
CA ALA A 503 16.46 21.69 -26.45
C ALA A 503 17.15 21.51 -27.80
N GLU A 504 17.91 20.42 -27.98
CA GLU A 504 18.52 20.05 -29.25
C GLU A 504 17.50 19.64 -30.32
N GLN A 505 16.37 19.05 -29.90
CA GLN A 505 15.32 18.56 -30.81
C GLN A 505 14.20 19.59 -31.02
N ALA A 506 13.74 20.24 -29.95
CA ALA A 506 12.57 21.10 -29.96
C ALA A 506 12.78 22.35 -30.84
N GLU A 507 11.72 22.77 -31.56
CA GLU A 507 11.70 24.07 -32.24
C GLU A 507 11.78 25.21 -31.21
N GLU A 508 11.03 25.09 -30.11
CA GLU A 508 11.09 25.98 -28.96
C GLU A 508 10.97 25.17 -27.66
N LEU A 509 11.79 25.48 -26.67
CA LEU A 509 11.70 24.91 -25.33
C LEU A 509 11.43 26.02 -24.30
N THR A 510 10.36 25.88 -23.53
CA THR A 510 10.10 26.72 -22.35
C THR A 510 10.26 25.92 -21.07
N VAL A 511 11.18 26.34 -20.20
CA VAL A 511 11.44 25.73 -18.89
C VAL A 511 10.74 26.53 -17.80
N TYR A 512 9.85 25.88 -17.06
CA TYR A 512 9.13 26.46 -15.92
C TYR A 512 9.83 26.06 -14.62
N GLN A 513 10.59 27.00 -14.06
CA GLN A 513 11.38 26.81 -12.86
C GLN A 513 10.71 27.46 -11.66
N ARG A 514 10.56 26.71 -10.56
CA ARG A 514 10.13 27.27 -9.27
C ARG A 514 11.30 27.60 -8.34
N THR A 515 12.28 26.73 -8.25
CA THR A 515 13.43 26.95 -7.37
C THR A 515 14.65 26.40 -8.09
N PRO A 516 15.64 27.25 -8.44
CA PRO A 516 16.86 26.76 -9.07
C PRO A 516 17.59 25.78 -8.14
N ALA A 517 18.18 24.74 -8.74
CA ALA A 517 18.99 23.75 -8.05
C ALA A 517 20.48 24.08 -8.21
N TYR A 518 21.30 23.70 -7.23
CA TYR A 518 22.75 23.67 -7.43
C TYR A 518 23.07 22.52 -8.39
N SER A 519 23.73 22.86 -9.51
CA SER A 519 24.17 21.90 -10.52
C SER A 519 25.66 22.06 -10.76
N LEU A 520 26.35 20.94 -10.95
CA LEU A 520 27.79 20.84 -11.16
C LEU A 520 28.05 20.08 -12.46
N PRO A 521 29.06 20.47 -13.26
CA PRO A 521 29.40 19.74 -14.48
C PRO A 521 29.86 18.32 -14.12
N ALA A 522 29.27 17.31 -14.75
CA ALA A 522 29.65 15.91 -14.50
C ALA A 522 31.07 15.60 -14.99
N GLY A 523 31.55 16.31 -16.02
CA GLY A 523 32.80 15.96 -16.70
C GLY A 523 32.77 14.54 -17.26
N ASN A 524 31.60 14.10 -17.74
CA ASN A 524 31.42 12.74 -18.22
C ASN A 524 32.22 12.49 -19.50
N ARG A 525 32.82 11.30 -19.57
CA ARG A 525 33.67 10.88 -20.69
C ARG A 525 33.77 9.35 -20.74
N PRO A 526 34.18 8.76 -21.87
CA PRO A 526 34.56 7.36 -21.93
C PRO A 526 35.62 7.03 -20.87
N LEU A 527 35.49 5.86 -20.25
CA LEU A 527 36.52 5.32 -19.36
C LEU A 527 37.69 4.81 -20.18
N THR A 528 38.92 5.10 -19.74
CA THR A 528 40.11 4.54 -20.38
C THR A 528 40.35 3.11 -19.89
N ASN A 529 40.99 2.28 -20.74
CA ASN A 529 41.36 0.91 -20.37
C ASN A 529 42.25 0.86 -19.11
N SER A 530 43.08 1.88 -18.89
CA SER A 530 43.93 1.96 -17.70
C SER A 530 43.11 2.18 -16.44
N GLU A 531 42.13 3.09 -16.46
CA GLU A 531 41.23 3.33 -15.31
C GLU A 531 40.42 2.08 -14.97
N ILE A 532 39.88 1.41 -15.99
CA ILE A 532 39.12 0.16 -15.82
C ILE A 532 40.02 -0.92 -15.20
N SER A 533 41.23 -1.12 -15.75
CA SER A 533 42.15 -2.15 -15.29
C SER A 533 42.63 -1.90 -13.86
N GLU A 534 42.92 -0.64 -13.52
CA GLU A 534 43.37 -0.26 -12.19
C GLU A 534 42.28 -0.48 -11.13
N MET A 535 41.06 0.00 -11.39
CA MET A 535 39.95 -0.25 -10.48
C MET A 535 39.62 -1.75 -10.38
N LYS A 536 39.66 -2.51 -11.48
CA LYS A 536 39.41 -3.97 -11.42
C LYS A 536 40.43 -4.72 -10.56
N LYS A 537 41.70 -4.28 -10.57
CA LYS A 537 42.75 -4.84 -9.71
C LYS A 537 42.52 -4.55 -8.22
N HIS A 538 41.93 -3.40 -7.90
CA HIS A 538 41.74 -2.90 -6.54
C HIS A 538 40.28 -2.88 -6.07
N TYR A 539 39.37 -3.53 -6.81
CA TYR A 539 37.93 -3.42 -6.59
C TYR A 539 37.53 -3.79 -5.17
N ARG A 540 38.11 -4.87 -4.63
CA ARG A 540 37.83 -5.35 -3.28
C ARG A 540 38.22 -4.34 -2.20
N GLU A 541 39.39 -3.74 -2.32
CA GLU A 541 39.86 -2.67 -1.42
C GLU A 541 38.94 -1.45 -1.52
N TYR A 542 38.52 -1.10 -2.75
CA TYR A 542 37.58 -0.01 -2.98
C TYR A 542 36.20 -0.30 -2.37
N ARG A 543 35.64 -1.50 -2.53
CA ARG A 543 34.36 -1.91 -1.92
C ARG A 543 34.40 -1.83 -0.41
N GLU A 544 35.46 -2.31 0.22
CA GLU A 544 35.62 -2.20 1.67
C GLU A 544 35.71 -0.73 2.10
N ALA A 545 36.42 0.11 1.36
CA ALA A 545 36.45 1.55 1.62
C ALA A 545 35.06 2.21 1.46
N GLN A 546 34.24 1.78 0.50
CA GLN A 546 32.86 2.27 0.35
C GLN A 546 32.00 1.96 1.58
N LYS A 547 32.13 0.76 2.15
CA LYS A 547 31.35 0.33 3.33
C LYS A 547 31.65 1.18 4.58
N HIS A 548 32.85 1.75 4.65
CA HIS A 548 33.37 2.54 5.78
C HIS A 548 33.51 4.02 5.46
N HIS A 549 32.77 4.52 4.45
CA HIS A 549 32.71 5.94 4.12
C HIS A 549 31.29 6.49 4.29
N PRO A 550 31.09 7.69 4.88
CA PRO A 550 29.76 8.24 5.17
C PRO A 550 28.79 8.26 3.98
N ALA A 551 29.28 8.63 2.80
CA ALA A 551 28.48 8.67 1.57
C ALA A 551 28.60 7.40 0.68
N GLY A 552 29.44 6.42 1.03
CA GLY A 552 29.75 5.28 0.15
C GLY A 552 30.56 5.62 -1.11
N ILE A 553 31.28 6.76 -1.09
CA ILE A 553 32.09 7.31 -2.19
C ILE A 553 33.42 7.77 -1.58
N PRO A 554 34.42 6.88 -1.45
CA PRO A 554 35.64 7.15 -0.68
C PRO A 554 36.62 8.12 -1.36
N ASN A 555 36.43 8.41 -2.66
CA ASN A 555 37.28 9.28 -3.45
C ASN A 555 36.43 10.42 -4.07
N PRO A 556 36.76 11.71 -3.82
CA PRO A 556 37.85 12.18 -2.97
C PRO A 556 37.53 11.97 -1.47
N PRO A 557 38.56 11.82 -0.61
CA PRO A 557 38.36 11.69 0.83
C PRO A 557 37.84 13.00 1.43
N ARG A 558 37.07 12.89 2.51
CA ARG A 558 36.63 14.06 3.28
C ARG A 558 37.83 14.81 3.87
N ALA A 559 37.88 16.11 3.64
CA ALA A 559 38.92 16.95 4.21
C ALA A 559 38.82 17.05 5.74
N LEU A 560 39.98 17.10 6.41
CA LEU A 560 40.08 17.30 7.86
C LEU A 560 40.16 18.77 8.27
N LEU A 561 40.52 19.65 7.32
CA LEU A 561 40.63 21.09 7.54
C LEU A 561 39.24 21.75 7.56
N SER A 562 39.10 22.78 8.39
CA SER A 562 37.98 23.72 8.36
C SER A 562 38.19 24.76 7.26
N ALA A 563 37.09 25.22 6.65
CA ALA A 563 37.15 26.33 5.70
C ALA A 563 37.63 27.65 6.35
N HIS A 564 37.48 27.78 7.68
CA HIS A 564 37.93 28.94 8.46
C HIS A 564 39.44 28.98 8.70
N ASP A 565 40.11 27.82 8.65
CA ASP A 565 41.54 27.69 8.97
C ASP A 565 42.47 28.01 7.78
N VAL A 566 41.91 28.42 6.65
CA VAL A 566 42.63 28.67 5.39
C VAL A 566 42.33 30.06 4.84
N SER A 567 43.22 30.56 3.98
CA SER A 567 42.99 31.82 3.27
C SER A 567 41.89 31.69 2.21
N GLU A 568 41.35 32.82 1.76
CA GLU A 568 40.37 32.86 0.66
C GLU A 568 40.94 32.27 -0.65
N ALA A 569 42.21 32.54 -0.94
CA ALA A 569 42.90 32.00 -2.11
C ALA A 569 43.01 30.47 -2.06
N GLU A 570 43.32 29.90 -0.88
CA GLU A 570 43.37 28.45 -0.68
C GLU A 570 41.96 27.82 -0.74
N ARG A 571 40.94 28.48 -0.17
CA ARG A 571 39.54 28.06 -0.35
C ARG A 571 39.17 27.97 -1.82
N ARG A 572 39.37 29.06 -2.56
CA ARG A 572 39.03 29.14 -3.98
C ARG A 572 39.77 28.11 -4.81
N ALA A 573 41.08 27.93 -4.60
CA ALA A 573 41.87 26.93 -5.31
C ALA A 573 41.34 25.50 -5.09
N LYS A 574 40.95 25.18 -3.84
CA LYS A 574 40.39 23.86 -3.52
C LYS A 574 38.98 23.66 -4.09
N TYR A 575 38.15 24.70 -4.11
CA TYR A 575 36.84 24.65 -4.77
C TYR A 575 36.99 24.48 -6.28
N GLU A 576 37.97 25.13 -6.91
CA GLU A 576 38.28 24.93 -8.32
C GLU A 576 38.70 23.49 -8.61
N GLU A 577 39.63 22.93 -7.83
CA GLU A 577 40.04 21.53 -7.94
C GLU A 577 38.83 20.59 -7.82
N ALA A 578 38.00 20.78 -6.79
CA ALA A 578 36.81 19.98 -6.55
C ALA A 578 35.77 20.10 -7.69
N TRP A 579 35.56 21.31 -8.22
CA TRP A 579 34.67 21.57 -9.35
C TRP A 579 35.11 20.83 -10.61
N GLU A 580 36.40 20.87 -10.94
CA GLU A 580 36.97 20.21 -12.12
C GLU A 580 36.94 18.67 -12.03
N THR A 581 36.85 18.10 -10.82
CA THR A 581 36.70 16.63 -10.70
C THR A 581 35.37 16.13 -11.29
N GLY A 582 34.33 16.96 -11.29
CA GLY A 582 32.96 16.57 -11.63
C GLY A 582 32.37 15.48 -10.73
N ILE A 583 32.91 15.26 -9.52
CA ILE A 583 32.40 14.29 -8.55
C ILE A 583 31.37 14.96 -7.63
N LEU A 584 30.18 14.36 -7.51
CA LEU A 584 29.02 14.90 -6.78
C LEU A 584 29.36 15.40 -5.36
N THR A 585 30.20 14.67 -4.63
CA THR A 585 30.55 14.96 -3.23
C THR A 585 31.83 15.80 -3.07
N ALA A 586 32.53 16.16 -4.15
CA ALA A 586 33.85 16.79 -4.03
C ALA A 586 33.78 18.15 -3.32
N LEU A 587 32.83 19.02 -3.69
CA LEU A 587 32.67 20.34 -3.07
C LEU A 587 32.17 20.24 -1.62
N SER A 588 31.24 19.32 -1.33
CA SER A 588 30.77 19.12 0.05
C SER A 588 31.84 18.49 0.94
N SER A 589 32.78 17.76 0.35
CA SER A 589 33.91 17.11 1.04
C SER A 589 35.16 18.00 1.10
N ALA A 590 35.17 19.15 0.44
CA ALA A 590 36.33 20.04 0.35
C ALA A 590 36.79 20.55 1.73
N TYR A 591 35.86 20.74 2.67
CA TYR A 591 36.14 21.10 4.06
C TYR A 591 35.21 20.34 5.01
N ARG A 592 35.66 20.07 6.24
CA ARG A 592 34.90 19.22 7.16
C ARG A 592 33.56 19.81 7.60
N ASP A 593 33.46 21.13 7.57
CA ASP A 593 32.39 21.96 8.13
C ASP A 593 31.41 22.51 7.09
N THR A 594 31.61 22.21 5.79
CA THR A 594 30.75 22.66 4.69
C THR A 594 29.26 22.39 4.91
N MET A 595 28.92 21.28 5.58
CA MET A 595 27.53 20.86 5.82
C MET A 595 27.00 21.16 7.23
N THR A 596 27.80 21.79 8.08
CA THR A 596 27.48 22.04 9.50
C THR A 596 27.68 23.49 9.92
N ASP A 597 28.41 24.30 9.13
CA ASP A 597 28.64 25.71 9.39
C ASP A 597 28.12 26.57 8.24
N GLN A 598 27.31 27.58 8.57
CA GLN A 598 26.65 28.43 7.58
C GLN A 598 27.66 29.22 6.73
N GLN A 599 28.67 29.83 7.37
CA GLN A 599 29.63 30.68 6.68
C GLN A 599 30.52 29.86 5.73
N ALA A 600 30.95 28.66 6.15
CA ALA A 600 31.67 27.72 5.31
C ALA A 600 30.85 27.30 4.08
N ASN A 601 29.54 27.07 4.26
CA ASN A 601 28.62 26.76 3.17
C ASN A 601 28.39 27.94 2.22
N ASP A 602 28.28 29.16 2.77
CA ASP A 602 28.07 30.37 1.99
C ASP A 602 29.23 30.59 1.01
N TRP A 603 30.49 30.36 1.42
CA TRP A 603 31.65 30.49 0.53
C TRP A 603 31.63 29.53 -0.67
N VAL A 604 31.26 28.26 -0.46
CA VAL A 604 31.13 27.32 -1.59
C VAL A 604 29.89 27.63 -2.43
N SER A 605 28.81 28.10 -1.81
CA SER A 605 27.62 28.55 -2.52
C SER A 605 27.93 29.72 -3.45
N ASP A 606 28.65 30.74 -2.96
CA ASP A 606 29.08 31.90 -3.74
C ASP A 606 29.99 31.52 -4.89
N PHE A 607 30.95 30.61 -4.66
CA PHE A 607 31.77 30.04 -5.72
C PHE A 607 30.92 29.40 -6.83
N ILE A 608 29.92 28.57 -6.49
CA ILE A 608 29.05 27.94 -7.48
C ILE A 608 28.22 29.00 -8.23
N ARG A 609 27.72 30.02 -7.54
CA ARG A 609 26.94 31.10 -8.14
C ARG A 609 27.77 31.87 -9.18
N GLU A 610 29.04 32.16 -8.87
CA GLU A 610 29.98 32.75 -9.84
C GLU A 610 30.13 31.85 -11.08
N LYS A 611 30.31 30.54 -10.90
CA LYS A 611 30.40 29.57 -12.02
C LYS A 611 29.15 29.56 -12.90
N ILE A 612 27.96 29.79 -12.35
CA ILE A 612 26.71 29.93 -13.12
C ILE A 612 26.74 31.20 -13.97
N HIS A 613 27.10 32.34 -13.37
CA HIS A 613 27.20 33.62 -14.07
C HIS A 613 28.28 33.64 -15.17
N GLU A 614 29.33 32.83 -15.05
CA GLU A 614 30.34 32.64 -16.10
C GLU A 614 29.79 31.87 -17.32
N ARG A 615 28.80 30.99 -17.13
CA ARG A 615 28.29 30.07 -18.17
C ARG A 615 27.07 30.62 -18.90
N VAL A 616 26.26 31.45 -18.25
CA VAL A 616 25.03 32.01 -18.82
C VAL A 616 25.25 33.46 -19.25
N LYS A 617 25.11 33.75 -20.55
CA LYS A 617 25.43 35.04 -21.16
C LYS A 617 24.43 36.14 -20.82
N ASP A 618 23.14 35.82 -20.73
CA ASP A 618 22.12 36.78 -20.30
C ASP A 618 22.14 36.91 -18.77
N PRO A 619 22.48 38.09 -18.21
CA PRO A 619 22.59 38.28 -16.77
C PRO A 619 21.27 38.07 -16.01
N LYS A 620 20.11 38.29 -16.65
CA LYS A 620 18.80 38.05 -16.03
C LYS A 620 18.52 36.56 -15.91
N VAL A 621 18.82 35.81 -16.97
CA VAL A 621 18.66 34.35 -16.96
C VAL A 621 19.65 33.71 -15.99
N ALA A 622 20.89 34.21 -15.94
CA ALA A 622 21.89 33.77 -14.98
C ALA A 622 21.41 33.93 -13.52
N GLU A 623 20.89 35.11 -13.14
CA GLU A 623 20.37 35.33 -11.79
C GLU A 623 19.14 34.45 -11.52
N ALA A 624 18.22 34.29 -12.48
CA ALA A 624 17.05 33.43 -12.32
C ALA A 624 17.43 31.95 -12.08
N LEU A 625 18.52 31.47 -12.70
CA LEU A 625 19.09 30.13 -12.50
C LEU A 625 19.91 29.98 -11.22
N THR A 626 20.15 31.07 -10.48
CA THR A 626 21.06 31.07 -9.33
C THR A 626 20.35 30.69 -8.02
N PRO A 627 20.77 29.61 -7.32
CA PRO A 627 20.18 29.23 -6.03
C PRO A 627 20.50 30.22 -4.91
N ARG A 628 19.45 30.76 -4.28
CA ARG A 628 19.54 31.75 -3.17
C ARG A 628 18.82 31.34 -1.90
N SER A 629 17.86 30.40 -1.97
CA SER A 629 16.90 30.14 -0.89
C SER A 629 17.29 29.02 0.07
N PHE A 630 18.44 28.36 -0.14
CA PHE A 630 18.92 27.27 0.72
C PHE A 630 20.45 27.10 0.60
N PRO A 631 21.13 26.57 1.64
CA PRO A 631 22.57 26.29 1.60
C PRO A 631 22.91 25.16 0.61
N PHE A 632 24.09 25.19 -0.02
CA PHE A 632 24.57 24.11 -0.88
C PHE A 632 24.53 22.74 -0.17
N GLY A 633 24.14 21.69 -0.90
CA GLY A 633 24.09 20.31 -0.41
C GLY A 633 22.87 19.95 0.44
N THR A 634 22.12 20.92 0.96
CA THR A 634 20.92 20.67 1.80
C THR A 634 19.71 20.17 0.99
N LYS A 635 19.73 20.38 -0.32
CA LYS A 635 19.08 19.55 -1.33
C LYS A 635 20.17 18.80 -2.08
N ARG A 636 19.87 17.60 -2.59
CA ARG A 636 20.81 16.86 -3.46
C ARG A 636 21.28 17.77 -4.61
N PRO A 637 22.59 18.06 -4.72
CA PRO A 637 23.12 18.72 -5.90
C PRO A 637 22.89 17.84 -7.13
N CYS A 638 22.80 18.46 -8.30
CA CYS A 638 22.66 17.75 -9.57
C CYS A 638 24.01 17.70 -10.28
N LEU A 639 24.24 16.65 -11.06
CA LEU A 639 25.30 16.62 -12.06
C LEU A 639 24.69 16.86 -13.44
N ASP A 640 25.30 17.74 -14.23
CA ASP A 640 24.82 18.12 -15.54
C ASP A 640 25.83 17.95 -16.68
N THR A 641 25.32 18.06 -17.89
CA THR A 641 26.09 18.19 -19.13
C THR A 641 25.45 19.33 -19.91
N ASP A 642 26.14 20.47 -19.96
CA ASP A 642 25.73 21.69 -20.67
C ASP A 642 24.37 22.27 -20.25
N TYR A 643 23.93 22.06 -19.00
CA TYR A 643 22.62 22.54 -18.55
C TYR A 643 22.51 24.06 -18.54
N PHE A 644 23.51 24.75 -17.96
CA PHE A 644 23.51 26.21 -17.93
C PHE A 644 23.73 26.79 -19.33
N GLU A 645 24.62 26.19 -20.10
CA GLU A 645 24.95 26.57 -21.48
C GLU A 645 23.73 26.46 -22.41
N THR A 646 22.82 25.51 -22.15
CA THR A 646 21.57 25.34 -22.89
C THR A 646 20.71 26.60 -22.91
N PHE A 647 20.74 27.42 -21.85
CA PHE A 647 19.98 28.67 -21.78
C PHE A 647 20.59 29.82 -22.61
N ASN A 648 21.74 29.61 -23.25
CA ASN A 648 22.30 30.55 -24.22
C ASN A 648 21.77 30.33 -25.64
N ARG A 649 20.96 29.29 -25.87
CA ARG A 649 20.36 29.00 -27.17
C ARG A 649 19.17 29.91 -27.43
N ASP A 650 19.03 30.38 -28.67
CA ASP A 650 17.92 31.26 -29.07
C ASP A 650 16.54 30.59 -28.94
N ASN A 651 16.49 29.25 -28.98
CA ASN A 651 15.25 28.47 -28.90
C ASN A 651 14.85 28.06 -27.46
N VAL A 652 15.57 28.53 -26.42
CA VAL A 652 15.31 28.15 -25.03
C VAL A 652 14.88 29.38 -24.22
N SER A 653 13.75 29.26 -23.54
CA SER A 653 13.22 30.29 -22.64
C SER A 653 13.10 29.75 -21.21
N LEU A 654 13.47 30.57 -20.23
CA LEU A 654 13.25 30.30 -18.80
C LEU A 654 12.11 31.15 -18.26
N VAL A 655 11.20 30.52 -17.52
CA VAL A 655 10.13 31.18 -16.77
C VAL A 655 10.31 30.89 -15.28
N ASP A 656 10.59 31.92 -14.48
CA ASP A 656 10.58 31.82 -13.02
C ASP A 656 9.13 31.91 -12.53
N VAL A 657 8.57 30.78 -12.09
CA VAL A 657 7.17 30.71 -11.66
C VAL A 657 6.93 31.27 -10.26
N ARG A 658 7.98 31.70 -9.54
CA ARG A 658 7.81 32.49 -8.31
C ARG A 658 7.41 33.92 -8.65
N GLU A 659 7.97 34.46 -9.73
CA GLU A 659 7.64 35.79 -10.23
C GLU A 659 6.40 35.73 -11.11
N THR A 660 6.32 34.74 -12.00
CA THR A 660 5.24 34.55 -12.98
C THR A 660 4.54 33.19 -12.78
N PRO A 661 3.70 33.04 -11.74
CA PRO A 661 3.05 31.77 -11.43
C PRO A 661 2.23 31.21 -12.59
N ILE A 662 2.23 29.88 -12.69
CA ILE A 662 1.30 29.15 -13.56
C ILE A 662 -0.09 29.23 -12.95
N GLU A 663 -1.05 29.78 -13.70
CA GLU A 663 -2.46 29.85 -13.29
C GLU A 663 -3.15 28.51 -13.53
N ARG A 664 -2.95 27.95 -14.73
CA ARG A 664 -3.50 26.67 -15.16
C ARG A 664 -2.82 26.16 -16.42
N ILE A 665 -2.97 24.88 -16.68
CA ILE A 665 -2.81 24.30 -18.01
C ILE A 665 -4.14 24.47 -18.76
N THR A 666 -4.06 24.81 -20.04
CA THR A 666 -5.20 24.97 -20.95
C THR A 666 -5.23 23.83 -21.95
N ALA A 667 -6.22 23.82 -22.84
CA ALA A 667 -6.25 22.85 -23.94
C ALA A 667 -5.01 22.91 -24.86
N ASN A 668 -4.33 24.06 -24.95
CA ASN A 668 -3.29 24.33 -25.95
C ASN A 668 -1.94 24.73 -25.35
N GLY A 669 -1.81 24.84 -24.03
CA GLY A 669 -0.53 25.17 -23.43
C GLY A 669 -0.58 25.54 -21.96
N VAL A 670 0.39 26.37 -21.54
CA VAL A 670 0.60 26.75 -20.14
C VAL A 670 0.27 28.23 -19.97
N LYS A 671 -0.75 28.53 -19.17
CA LYS A 671 -1.15 29.90 -18.85
C LYS A 671 -0.51 30.36 -17.56
N THR A 672 0.15 31.51 -17.65
CA THR A 672 0.74 32.23 -16.52
C THR A 672 0.07 33.60 -16.35
N LYS A 673 0.42 34.34 -15.29
CA LYS A 673 -0.05 35.72 -15.10
C LYS A 673 0.30 36.66 -16.28
N ASP A 674 1.36 36.35 -17.03
CA ASP A 674 1.85 37.18 -18.14
C ASP A 674 1.23 36.77 -19.49
N GLY A 675 0.37 35.76 -19.51
CA GLY A 675 -0.29 35.24 -20.70
C GLY A 675 -0.11 33.73 -20.89
N GLU A 676 -0.67 33.23 -22.00
CA GLU A 676 -0.62 31.82 -22.37
C GLU A 676 0.49 31.58 -23.40
N ARG A 677 1.31 30.55 -23.14
CA ARG A 677 2.28 30.01 -24.10
C ARG A 677 1.74 28.71 -24.66
N GLN A 678 1.51 28.69 -25.97
CA GLN A 678 1.08 27.48 -26.65
C GLN A 678 2.24 26.50 -26.80
N VAL A 679 2.00 25.24 -26.47
CA VAL A 679 2.98 24.16 -26.59
C VAL A 679 2.31 22.92 -27.14
N ASP A 680 3.09 22.09 -27.83
CA ASP A 680 2.63 20.84 -28.42
C ASP A 680 2.79 19.68 -27.43
N SER A 681 3.82 19.73 -26.58
CA SER A 681 4.11 18.71 -25.54
C SER A 681 4.42 19.33 -24.18
N ILE A 682 4.05 18.64 -23.09
CA ILE A 682 4.42 19.00 -21.72
C ILE A 682 5.18 17.85 -21.04
N VAL A 683 6.36 18.14 -20.51
CA VAL A 683 7.18 17.24 -19.70
C VAL A 683 7.13 17.65 -18.23
N PHE A 684 6.62 16.77 -17.38
CA PHE A 684 6.63 16.91 -15.93
C PHE A 684 7.87 16.24 -15.32
N ALA A 685 8.78 17.07 -14.83
CA ALA A 685 9.94 16.69 -14.04
C ALA A 685 9.75 17.12 -12.58
N THR A 686 8.58 16.81 -12.03
CA THR A 686 8.07 17.26 -10.72
C THR A 686 8.46 16.35 -9.56
N GLY A 687 9.17 15.26 -9.83
CA GLY A 687 9.71 14.34 -8.84
C GLY A 687 8.74 13.24 -8.41
N PHE A 688 8.92 12.77 -7.17
CA PHE A 688 8.27 11.57 -6.63
C PHE A 688 7.66 11.84 -5.24
N ASP A 689 6.67 11.05 -4.84
CA ASP A 689 6.36 10.88 -3.42
C ASP A 689 7.44 9.99 -2.78
N ALA A 690 8.45 10.65 -2.22
CA ALA A 690 9.69 10.00 -1.80
C ALA A 690 9.54 9.21 -0.49
N MET A 691 10.28 8.10 -0.39
CA MET A 691 10.49 7.18 0.74
C MET A 691 9.25 6.42 1.24
N THR A 692 8.10 7.06 1.42
CA THR A 692 6.90 6.43 1.98
C THR A 692 5.87 6.05 0.92
N GLY A 693 5.78 6.79 -0.20
CA GLY A 693 4.68 6.65 -1.15
C GLY A 693 4.51 5.24 -1.71
N ALA A 694 5.62 4.57 -2.06
CA ALA A 694 5.58 3.22 -2.62
C ALA A 694 5.10 2.17 -1.62
N ILE A 695 5.47 2.33 -0.34
CA ILE A 695 5.06 1.44 0.75
C ILE A 695 3.58 1.68 1.08
N LEU A 696 3.17 2.95 1.20
CA LEU A 696 1.81 3.36 1.55
C LEU A 696 0.78 3.14 0.43
N ASN A 697 1.22 2.86 -0.80
CA ASN A 697 0.35 2.41 -1.89
C ASN A 697 -0.13 0.96 -1.72
N VAL A 698 0.45 0.20 -0.79
CA VAL A 698 -0.03 -1.12 -0.37
C VAL A 698 -0.85 -0.94 0.91
N ASP A 699 -2.05 -1.53 0.98
CA ASP A 699 -2.81 -1.62 2.23
C ASP A 699 -2.16 -2.68 3.12
N ILE A 700 -1.17 -2.25 3.91
CA ILE A 700 -0.42 -3.07 4.85
C ILE A 700 -1.09 -2.97 6.22
N ARG A 701 -1.46 -4.12 6.79
CA ARG A 701 -2.10 -4.22 8.10
C ARG A 701 -1.36 -5.17 9.02
N GLY A 702 -0.90 -4.63 10.15
CA GLY A 702 -0.17 -5.35 11.18
C GLY A 702 -1.09 -5.97 12.25
N ILE A 703 -0.55 -6.14 13.45
CA ILE A 703 -1.26 -6.66 14.63
C ILE A 703 -2.53 -5.84 14.90
N GLY A 704 -3.63 -6.50 15.26
CA GLY A 704 -4.91 -5.88 15.54
C GLY A 704 -5.58 -5.24 14.32
N GLY A 705 -5.08 -5.51 13.11
CA GLY A 705 -5.54 -4.87 11.87
C GLY A 705 -5.08 -3.42 11.72
N GLN A 706 -4.07 -2.97 12.49
CA GLN A 706 -3.55 -1.60 12.39
C GLN A 706 -3.00 -1.33 10.98
N ALA A 707 -3.54 -0.32 10.30
CA ALA A 707 -3.03 0.09 8.98
C ALA A 707 -1.72 0.87 9.13
N LEU A 708 -0.72 0.54 8.29
CA LEU A 708 0.56 1.26 8.29
C LEU A 708 0.38 2.74 7.95
N ARG A 709 -0.57 3.05 7.07
CA ARG A 709 -0.91 4.42 6.69
C ARG A 709 -1.36 5.27 7.87
N ASP A 710 -2.10 4.66 8.81
CA ASP A 710 -2.57 5.35 10.01
C ASP A 710 -1.43 5.51 11.01
N LYS A 711 -0.58 4.47 11.18
CA LYS A 711 0.63 4.56 12.03
C LYS A 711 1.59 5.65 11.54
N TRP A 712 1.71 5.84 10.23
CA TRP A 712 2.60 6.84 9.62
C TRP A 712 1.92 8.18 9.29
N ALA A 713 0.71 8.44 9.81
CA ALA A 713 -0.03 9.66 9.52
C ALA A 713 0.72 10.94 9.92
N ASP A 714 1.50 10.88 11.00
CA ASP A 714 2.31 11.99 11.52
C ASP A 714 3.80 11.94 11.09
N GLY A 715 4.16 10.95 10.26
CA GLY A 715 5.51 10.75 9.75
C GLY A 715 5.91 9.27 9.81
N PRO A 716 6.91 8.82 9.04
CA PRO A 716 7.38 7.44 9.13
C PRO A 716 8.17 7.21 10.42
N HIS A 717 7.70 6.28 11.25
CA HIS A 717 8.42 5.75 12.41
C HIS A 717 8.91 4.34 12.09
N THR A 718 10.20 4.10 12.29
CA THR A 718 10.89 2.84 12.01
C THR A 718 12.04 2.65 12.98
N TYR A 719 12.43 1.41 13.25
CA TYR A 719 13.70 1.12 13.91
C TYR A 719 14.77 0.78 12.87
N LEU A 720 15.86 1.53 12.89
CA LEU A 720 16.99 1.45 11.94
C LEU A 720 16.59 1.67 10.48
N GLY A 721 15.37 2.12 10.18
CA GLY A 721 14.81 2.09 8.82
C GLY A 721 14.60 0.69 8.23
N LEU A 722 14.61 -0.35 9.06
CA LEU A 722 14.52 -1.75 8.65
C LEU A 722 13.25 -2.44 9.17
N GLY A 723 12.86 -2.20 10.42
CA GLY A 723 11.68 -2.80 11.05
C GLY A 723 10.65 -1.76 11.50
N ILE A 724 9.40 -2.21 11.69
CA ILE A 724 8.28 -1.36 12.12
C ILE A 724 7.51 -2.05 13.26
N ALA A 725 7.31 -1.38 14.40
CA ALA A 725 6.60 -1.96 15.55
C ALA A 725 5.11 -2.07 15.24
N GLY A 726 4.49 -3.19 15.61
CA GLY A 726 3.14 -3.57 15.20
C GLY A 726 3.10 -4.35 13.87
N PHE A 727 4.23 -4.49 13.16
CA PHE A 727 4.32 -5.14 11.84
C PHE A 727 5.42 -6.21 11.82
N PRO A 728 5.22 -7.36 12.51
CA PRO A 728 6.25 -8.39 12.61
C PRO A 728 6.65 -8.99 11.28
N ASN A 729 7.92 -9.33 11.12
CA ASN A 729 8.51 -9.91 9.89
C ASN A 729 8.32 -9.07 8.61
N LEU A 730 7.87 -7.82 8.73
CA LEU A 730 7.89 -6.85 7.65
C LEU A 730 9.21 -6.08 7.72
N PHE A 731 10.00 -6.17 6.67
CA PHE A 731 11.26 -5.43 6.55
C PHE A 731 11.18 -4.43 5.40
N THR A 732 11.82 -3.27 5.54
CA THR A 732 11.98 -2.31 4.45
C THR A 732 13.44 -2.20 4.04
N ILE A 733 13.73 -2.10 2.74
CA ILE A 733 15.09 -1.87 2.25
C ILE A 733 15.21 -0.43 1.79
N THR A 734 16.16 0.31 2.36
CA THR A 734 16.35 1.76 2.12
C THR A 734 15.13 2.60 2.47
N GLY A 735 14.39 2.15 3.51
CA GLY A 735 13.24 2.84 4.06
C GLY A 735 13.61 4.16 4.76
N PRO A 736 12.59 4.89 5.24
CA PRO A 736 12.78 6.08 6.05
C PRO A 736 13.70 5.83 7.25
N SER A 737 14.41 6.85 7.72
CA SER A 737 15.35 6.81 8.85
C SER A 737 16.54 5.87 8.67
N SER A 738 16.87 5.51 7.42
CA SER A 738 18.13 4.85 7.03
C SER A 738 19.00 5.80 6.18
N PRO A 739 20.30 5.52 5.92
CA PRO A 739 21.14 6.40 5.10
C PRO A 739 20.54 6.68 3.72
N SER A 740 19.96 5.63 3.12
CA SER A 740 19.16 5.69 1.89
C SER A 740 19.79 6.64 0.86
N VAL A 741 19.02 7.64 0.46
CA VAL A 741 19.30 8.64 -0.57
C VAL A 741 20.44 9.63 -0.27
N LEU A 742 21.00 9.64 0.94
CA LEU A 742 22.18 10.44 1.29
C LEU A 742 23.49 9.71 0.97
N SER A 743 23.41 8.48 0.49
CA SER A 743 24.54 7.62 0.18
C SER A 743 24.52 7.12 -1.26
N ASN A 744 25.61 6.48 -1.67
CA ASN A 744 25.58 5.53 -2.78
C ASN A 744 24.61 4.39 -2.43
N MET A 745 23.45 4.39 -3.08
CA MET A 745 22.35 3.46 -2.82
C MET A 745 22.76 1.99 -2.91
N LEU A 746 23.72 1.61 -3.76
CA LEU A 746 24.15 0.20 -3.86
C LEU A 746 24.79 -0.27 -2.55
N VAL A 747 25.57 0.59 -1.88
CA VAL A 747 26.24 0.27 -0.60
C VAL A 747 25.21 0.08 0.51
N SER A 748 24.22 0.98 0.59
CA SER A 748 23.14 0.90 1.57
C SER A 748 22.18 -0.25 1.29
N ILE A 749 21.89 -0.54 0.02
CA ILE A 749 21.08 -1.70 -0.38
C ILE A 749 21.76 -3.00 0.05
N GLU A 750 23.04 -3.19 -0.26
CA GLU A 750 23.75 -4.42 0.12
C GLU A 750 23.80 -4.57 1.64
N GLN A 751 24.06 -3.49 2.38
CA GLN A 751 24.07 -3.53 3.84
C GLN A 751 22.71 -3.97 4.41
N HIS A 752 21.61 -3.37 3.97
CA HIS A 752 20.28 -3.71 4.47
C HIS A 752 19.89 -5.15 4.12
N VAL A 753 20.14 -5.56 2.87
CA VAL A 753 19.81 -6.92 2.41
C VAL A 753 20.61 -7.96 3.18
N ASP A 754 21.91 -7.72 3.41
CA ASP A 754 22.73 -8.63 4.21
C ASP A 754 22.24 -8.71 5.65
N TRP A 755 21.99 -7.56 6.29
CA TRP A 755 21.50 -7.51 7.66
C TRP A 755 20.15 -8.20 7.85
N VAL A 756 19.19 -7.96 6.94
CA VAL A 756 17.86 -8.59 6.96
C VAL A 756 17.98 -10.10 6.72
N SER A 757 18.82 -10.52 5.78
CA SER A 757 19.04 -11.94 5.50
C SER A 757 19.68 -12.65 6.68
N ASP A 758 20.64 -12.02 7.34
CA ASP A 758 21.30 -12.55 8.54
C ASP A 758 20.34 -12.58 9.74
N CYS A 759 19.43 -11.62 9.86
CA CYS A 759 18.34 -11.63 10.84
C CYS A 759 17.40 -12.83 10.63
N ILE A 760 16.94 -13.03 9.38
CA ILE A 760 16.10 -14.19 9.03
C ILE A 760 16.85 -15.51 9.32
N LYS A 761 18.15 -15.57 9.02
CA LYS A 761 18.98 -16.74 9.34
C LYS A 761 19.04 -16.99 10.85
N TRP A 762 19.31 -15.95 11.63
CA TRP A 762 19.37 -16.02 13.10
C TRP A 762 18.04 -16.49 13.71
N MET A 763 16.92 -16.00 13.19
CA MET A 763 15.58 -16.44 13.60
C MET A 763 15.34 -17.92 13.32
N ARG A 764 15.71 -18.39 12.11
CA ARG A 764 15.54 -19.78 11.70
C ARG A 764 16.37 -20.74 12.55
N GLU A 765 17.61 -20.38 12.85
CA GLU A 765 18.50 -21.15 13.73
C GLU A 765 17.94 -21.29 15.17
N ARG A 766 16.99 -20.43 15.56
CA ARG A 766 16.35 -20.39 16.88
C ARG A 766 14.87 -20.76 16.86
N GLU A 767 14.36 -21.24 15.72
CA GLU A 767 12.96 -21.65 15.56
C GLU A 767 11.94 -20.54 15.92
N LEU A 768 12.30 -19.28 15.68
CA LEU A 768 11.44 -18.13 15.94
C LEU A 768 10.45 -17.93 14.79
N ALA A 769 9.18 -17.69 15.12
CA ALA A 769 8.13 -17.45 14.14
C ALA A 769 8.09 -16.00 13.67
N ALA A 770 8.27 -15.04 14.57
CA ALA A 770 8.26 -13.63 14.22
C ALA A 770 9.25 -12.77 15.03
N ILE A 771 9.63 -11.64 14.47
CA ILE A 771 10.42 -10.58 15.11
C ILE A 771 9.86 -9.21 14.72
N GLU A 772 9.88 -8.26 15.64
CA GLU A 772 9.55 -6.85 15.37
C GLU A 772 10.25 -5.93 16.37
N PRO A 773 10.51 -4.65 16.03
CA PRO A 773 11.07 -3.72 17.00
C PRO A 773 10.05 -3.39 18.11
N THR A 774 10.55 -3.00 19.28
CA THR A 774 9.72 -2.38 20.31
C THR A 774 9.40 -0.93 19.93
N GLU A 775 8.27 -0.39 20.41
CA GLU A 775 7.94 1.03 20.22
C GLU A 775 9.02 1.95 20.80
N GLU A 776 9.55 1.60 21.98
CA GLU A 776 10.67 2.32 22.61
C GLU A 776 11.91 2.41 21.70
N ALA A 777 12.27 1.32 21.00
CA ALA A 777 13.41 1.34 20.09
C ALA A 777 13.14 2.19 18.84
N GLU A 778 11.89 2.22 18.34
CA GLU A 778 11.51 3.14 17.25
C GLU A 778 11.61 4.60 17.68
N ASP A 779 11.14 4.92 18.88
CA ASP A 779 11.14 6.28 19.42
C ASP A 779 12.57 6.76 19.69
N GLU A 780 13.42 5.95 20.34
CA GLU A 780 14.84 6.26 20.55
C GLU A 780 15.59 6.48 19.23
N TRP A 781 15.27 5.69 18.19
CA TRP A 781 15.87 5.86 16.88
C TRP A 781 15.40 7.15 16.19
N ALA A 782 14.12 7.49 16.33
CA ALA A 782 13.56 8.73 15.80
C ALA A 782 14.21 9.96 16.46
N GLU A 783 14.33 9.96 17.79
CA GLU A 783 15.00 11.03 18.55
C GLU A 783 16.47 11.18 18.14
N HIS A 784 17.19 10.06 18.00
CA HIS A 784 18.58 10.08 17.52
C HIS A 784 18.70 10.64 16.09
N ASN A 785 17.80 10.24 15.20
CA ASN A 785 17.79 10.73 13.82
C ASN A 785 17.52 12.24 13.74
N GLU A 786 16.58 12.74 14.54
CA GLU A 786 16.29 14.18 14.65
C GLU A 786 17.50 14.94 15.22
N ALA A 787 18.03 14.51 16.37
CA ALA A 787 19.16 15.15 17.01
C ALA A 787 20.40 15.19 16.11
N THR A 788 20.67 14.14 15.33
CA THR A 788 21.78 14.15 14.37
C THR A 788 21.52 15.07 13.18
N ALA A 789 20.28 15.17 12.68
CA ALA A 789 19.91 16.09 11.61
C ALA A 789 20.04 17.57 12.03
N GLU A 790 19.69 17.91 13.27
CA GLU A 790 19.80 19.28 13.83
C GLU A 790 21.24 19.80 13.88
N LEU A 791 22.24 18.91 13.93
CA LEU A 791 23.67 19.27 13.89
C LEU A 791 24.15 19.66 12.49
N THR A 792 23.28 19.65 11.48
CA THR A 792 23.62 19.91 10.08
C THR A 792 22.79 21.06 9.51
N LEU A 793 23.16 21.50 8.30
CA LEU A 793 22.38 22.49 7.55
C LEU A 793 21.16 21.88 6.84
N PHE A 794 21.00 20.55 6.78
CA PHE A 794 19.92 19.90 6.03
C PHE A 794 18.50 20.39 6.39
N PRO A 795 18.14 20.59 7.67
CA PRO A 795 16.79 21.05 8.04
C PRO A 795 16.41 22.43 7.49
N GLN A 796 17.39 23.24 7.07
CA GLN A 796 17.12 24.59 6.55
C GLN A 796 16.48 24.61 5.16
N ALA A 797 16.45 23.48 4.44
CA ALA A 797 15.92 23.42 3.07
C ALA A 797 14.55 22.74 2.98
N ASN A 798 13.63 23.38 2.26
CA ASN A 798 12.35 22.78 1.85
C ASN A 798 12.57 21.72 0.76
N SER A 799 13.05 20.53 1.12
CA SER A 799 13.39 19.43 0.21
C SER A 799 12.44 18.24 0.35
N TRP A 800 12.57 17.27 -0.55
CA TRP A 800 11.85 16.01 -0.43
C TRP A 800 12.40 15.11 0.69
N TYR A 801 13.59 15.39 1.23
CA TYR A 801 14.11 14.72 2.43
C TYR A 801 13.23 14.99 3.66
N ILE A 802 12.52 16.12 3.68
CA ILE A 802 11.62 16.51 4.77
C ILE A 802 10.13 16.46 4.38
N GLY A 803 9.78 15.76 3.30
CA GLY A 803 8.39 15.61 2.84
C GLY A 803 7.74 16.87 2.25
N ALA A 804 8.45 18.01 2.18
CA ALA A 804 7.90 19.31 1.78
C ALA A 804 7.46 19.39 0.30
N ASN A 805 7.73 18.37 -0.51
CA ASN A 805 7.36 18.31 -1.93
C ASN A 805 5.93 17.79 -2.18
N VAL A 806 5.31 17.14 -1.18
CA VAL A 806 3.96 16.57 -1.26
C VAL A 806 3.02 17.36 -0.34
N PRO A 807 1.99 18.07 -0.87
CA PRO A 807 1.02 18.76 -0.04
C PRO A 807 0.35 17.80 0.97
N GLY A 808 0.26 18.21 2.24
CA GLY A 808 -0.34 17.43 3.32
C GLY A 808 0.57 16.35 3.93
N LYS A 809 1.77 16.14 3.41
CA LYS A 809 2.73 15.18 3.99
C LYS A 809 3.41 15.76 5.25
N PRO A 810 3.58 14.97 6.32
CA PRO A 810 4.31 15.39 7.51
C PRO A 810 5.73 15.86 7.21
N ARG A 811 6.19 16.87 7.96
CA ARG A 811 7.49 17.50 7.77
C ARG A 811 8.49 16.97 8.81
N THR A 812 9.09 15.82 8.53
CA THR A 812 10.16 15.22 9.33
C THR A 812 11.34 14.83 8.45
N PHE A 813 12.57 14.89 8.98
CA PHE A 813 13.76 14.51 8.21
C PHE A 813 13.84 12.98 8.05
N MET A 814 13.53 12.48 6.85
CA MET A 814 13.29 11.06 6.61
C MET A 814 14.55 10.23 6.31
N ALA A 815 15.75 10.82 6.27
CA ALA A 815 16.99 10.06 6.03
C ALA A 815 17.90 10.12 7.25
N TYR A 816 18.82 9.16 7.38
CA TYR A 816 19.83 9.16 8.45
C TYR A 816 21.09 9.91 8.01
N VAL A 817 21.39 11.05 8.63
CA VAL A 817 22.54 11.90 8.26
C VAL A 817 23.88 11.41 8.80
N GLY A 818 23.89 10.46 9.74
CA GLY A 818 25.10 10.01 10.43
C GLY A 818 26.10 9.24 9.55
N GLY A 819 25.75 8.95 8.30
CA GLY A 819 26.61 8.25 7.35
C GLY A 819 26.46 6.73 7.36
N VAL A 820 26.76 6.09 6.22
CA VAL A 820 26.66 4.63 6.02
C VAL A 820 27.61 3.86 6.94
N ASP A 821 28.78 4.40 7.20
CA ASP A 821 29.80 3.84 8.08
C ASP A 821 29.29 3.72 9.53
N THR A 822 28.82 4.82 10.10
CA THR A 822 28.26 4.85 11.46
C THR A 822 27.00 4.00 11.55
N TYR A 823 26.11 4.12 10.56
CA TYR A 823 24.89 3.32 10.50
C TYR A 823 25.18 1.82 10.49
N ARG A 824 26.13 1.36 9.66
CA ARG A 824 26.55 -0.04 9.63
C ARG A 824 27.04 -0.51 11.00
N ALA A 825 27.88 0.28 11.67
CA ALA A 825 28.38 -0.08 13.01
C ALA A 825 27.25 -0.25 14.04
N ILE A 826 26.22 0.61 13.97
CA ILE A 826 25.02 0.49 14.83
C ILE A 826 24.26 -0.80 14.50
N CYS A 827 23.99 -1.07 13.23
CA CYS A 827 23.32 -2.30 12.80
C CYS A 827 24.08 -3.57 13.21
N ASP A 828 25.40 -3.57 13.05
CA ASP A 828 26.26 -4.70 13.42
C ASP A 828 26.25 -4.93 14.95
N GLN A 829 26.25 -3.85 15.74
CA GLN A 829 26.11 -3.93 17.21
C GLN A 829 24.76 -4.51 17.62
N VAL A 830 23.67 -4.07 16.98
CA VAL A 830 22.32 -4.63 17.23
C VAL A 830 22.29 -6.12 16.92
N ALA A 831 22.83 -6.55 15.77
CA ALA A 831 22.90 -7.97 15.42
C ALA A 831 23.76 -8.77 16.41
N ALA A 832 24.94 -8.25 16.79
CA ALA A 832 25.86 -8.89 17.73
C ALA A 832 25.27 -9.05 19.15
N THR A 833 24.31 -8.22 19.53
CA THR A 833 23.63 -8.27 20.83
C THR A 833 22.34 -9.11 20.81
N GLY A 834 22.13 -9.92 19.76
CA GLY A 834 20.93 -10.75 19.62
C GLY A 834 19.71 -9.95 19.19
N TYR A 835 19.91 -8.94 18.33
CA TYR A 835 18.89 -8.03 17.83
C TYR A 835 18.24 -7.20 18.96
N ALA A 836 19.06 -6.55 19.78
CA ALA A 836 18.58 -5.62 20.80
C ALA A 836 17.62 -4.57 20.21
N GLY A 837 16.59 -4.19 20.96
CA GLY A 837 15.49 -3.35 20.46
C GLY A 837 14.41 -4.11 19.69
N PHE A 838 14.59 -5.40 19.40
CA PHE A 838 13.56 -6.27 18.83
C PHE A 838 12.98 -7.23 19.87
N ARG A 839 11.68 -7.52 19.74
CA ARG A 839 10.97 -8.60 20.44
C ARG A 839 10.69 -9.77 19.49
N THR A 840 10.73 -10.98 20.02
CA THR A 840 10.58 -12.23 19.24
C THR A 840 9.37 -13.04 19.67
N TYR A 841 8.83 -13.83 18.75
CA TYR A 841 7.68 -14.72 18.96
C TYR A 841 8.06 -16.16 18.67
N GLU A 842 7.75 -17.07 19.60
CA GLU A 842 7.99 -18.51 19.42
C GLU A 842 7.06 -19.11 18.36
N ALA A 843 7.57 -20.13 17.66
CA ALA A 843 6.73 -20.99 16.83
C ALA A 843 5.72 -21.76 17.68
N ARG A 844 4.49 -21.91 17.18
CA ARG A 844 3.47 -22.76 17.83
C ARG A 844 4.04 -24.18 17.88
N GLN A 845 4.19 -24.77 19.07
CA GLN A 845 4.46 -26.21 19.17
C GLN A 845 3.30 -26.93 18.48
N ARG A 846 3.55 -27.51 17.29
CA ARG A 846 2.60 -28.45 16.69
C ARG A 846 2.46 -29.58 17.70
N LYS A 847 1.34 -29.64 18.42
CA LYS A 847 0.96 -30.83 19.18
C LYS A 847 1.05 -31.98 18.19
N GLN A 848 2.06 -32.84 18.34
CA GLN A 848 2.06 -34.14 17.70
C GLN A 848 0.71 -34.76 18.03
N ALA A 849 -0.13 -34.95 17.02
CA ALA A 849 -1.31 -35.78 17.16
C ALA A 849 -0.80 -37.11 17.72
N LEU A 850 -1.17 -37.39 18.97
CA LEU A 850 -0.87 -38.64 19.64
C LEU A 850 -1.40 -39.76 18.75
N SER A 851 -0.50 -40.45 18.07
CA SER A 851 -0.74 -41.81 17.63
C SER A 851 -0.78 -42.69 18.89
N ALA A 852 -1.98 -42.94 19.40
CA ALA A 852 -2.26 -44.03 20.34
C ALA A 852 -3.67 -44.54 20.06
#